data_AF-A0A9W7AH29-F1
#
_entry.id   AF-A0A9W7AH29-F1
#
_cell.length_a   1.000
_cell.length_b   1.000
_cell.length_c   1.000
_cell.angle_alpha   90.00
_cell.angle_beta   90.00
_cell.angle_gamma   90.00
#
_symmetry.space_group_name_H-M   'P 1'
#
loop_
_entity.id
_entity.type
_entity.pdbx_description
1 polymer ?
#
loop_
_entity_poly.entity_id
_entity_poly.type
_entity_poly.pdbx_seq_one_letter_code
_entity_poly.pdbx_strand_id
1 'polypeptide(L)'
;MRQACALVLSAIDECDDMFTDAERDLIASKLRSKSTAPARGKVVEFRAPVLATAAQGEDKVKARHAHTATATQHRGRLDRLARRGSVNPAEQKALIDALTTCVIMTVGLGNATKEQCMEAGQQLVAVIRNSGGDVKADVKGWVEKSFPTGNMSKEEKDNLAEIFAEVGKELRTATKMARIGVALKIFLAVGLGYADLVTDFLVAKSYYDAGEIGTARATGAFAVFAIMVQALFTFFQYAKKPWKERFKRTLIALFGLGPLIEGVNLWTGKEDPELLLSGPAMYAAMKAVEIPFESIPECIIQVGGLLRSNLGDIQTIQIVGVIMSIIAGAFIMTDGNFGLALSMYLQNPGNPYWGWISKRGGWEKRRQMFGMFLFNACYFSQFIFTMSLVSRAFGSFLPLTFLLGMELCAIFAYMGYKGELFGHSLISQPSTFNSNVVPLIVYTAYYLLVVSVPMLIAGSPLELGPEVFGGIMVWRLLTNGGVIYVALGELAEGHYLDLTTGMAAYGLSLGLALIGLALFLRNCDENFDRSLFWRPKSGKQLCRECWMDTKTWHKESLTKNDEVWNWAEFIHPTYLPFDILTPWICETLVGKYYDKSVERPEWMRSKEAEGKFIKRVSEIYEWYGEYGENVNEAWLEVWLKVNEALDLLFDKSCENLKRVDGQLTFTKSKKMISALSKTLKIWTERRREGGKEGKGPKTKITPAIN
;
A
#
# COMPACT_ATOMS: atom_id res chain seq x y z
N MET A 1 19.22 -6.48 3.33
CA MET A 1 19.45 -7.54 2.32
C MET A 1 20.89 -7.60 1.82
N ARG A 2 21.43 -6.64 1.04
CA ARG A 2 22.85 -6.69 0.58
C ARG A 2 23.87 -6.93 1.71
N GLN A 3 23.68 -6.29 2.86
CA GLN A 3 24.54 -6.49 4.04
C GLN A 3 24.35 -7.87 4.69
N ALA A 4 23.12 -8.38 4.78
CA ALA A 4 22.85 -9.73 5.28
C ALA A 4 23.39 -10.80 4.32
N CYS A 5 23.19 -10.62 3.00
CA CYS A 5 23.78 -11.48 1.99
C CYS A 5 25.30 -11.41 1.99
N ALA A 6 25.90 -10.23 2.20
CA ALA A 6 27.36 -10.09 2.32
C ALA A 6 27.91 -10.70 3.61
N LEU A 7 27.18 -10.60 4.73
CA LEU A 7 27.54 -11.27 5.99
C LEU A 7 27.41 -12.79 5.87
N VAL A 8 26.34 -13.29 5.24
CA VAL A 8 26.15 -14.73 4.97
C VAL A 8 27.24 -15.23 4.01
N LEU A 9 27.56 -14.48 2.95
CA LEU A 9 28.67 -14.83 2.05
C LEU A 9 30.02 -14.82 2.77
N SER A 10 30.29 -13.82 3.61
CA SER A 10 31.51 -13.75 4.41
C SER A 10 31.61 -14.88 5.42
N ALA A 11 30.49 -15.27 6.05
CA ALA A 11 30.45 -16.40 6.98
C ALA A 11 30.61 -17.75 6.26
N ILE A 12 30.09 -17.88 5.03
CA ILE A 12 30.30 -19.05 4.18
C ILE A 12 31.76 -19.14 3.73
N ASP A 13 32.38 -18.01 3.36
CA ASP A 13 33.81 -17.94 2.98
C ASP A 13 34.74 -18.22 4.17
N GLU A 14 34.31 -17.99 5.41
CA GLU A 14 35.05 -18.33 6.64
C GLU A 14 34.90 -19.82 7.03
N CYS A 15 33.93 -20.55 6.45
CA CYS A 15 33.67 -21.97 6.68
C CYS A 15 34.11 -22.84 5.48
N ASP A 16 35.36 -22.67 5.05
CA ASP A 16 35.98 -23.25 3.83
C ASP A 16 35.80 -24.78 3.68
N ASP A 17 35.70 -25.50 4.81
CA ASP A 17 35.65 -26.97 4.85
C ASP A 17 34.21 -27.55 4.81
N MET A 18 33.18 -26.72 4.92
CA MET A 18 31.79 -27.16 5.12
C MET A 18 30.95 -27.24 3.84
N PHE A 19 31.35 -26.53 2.79
CA PHE A 19 30.58 -26.42 1.56
C PHE A 19 31.46 -26.73 0.37
N THR A 20 30.98 -27.63 -0.49
CA THR A 20 31.64 -27.86 -1.78
C THR A 20 31.67 -26.57 -2.59
N ASP A 21 32.67 -26.41 -3.47
CA ASP A 21 32.75 -25.23 -4.34
C ASP A 21 31.46 -25.02 -5.16
N ALA A 22 30.79 -26.11 -5.54
CA ALA A 22 29.52 -26.10 -6.24
C ALA A 22 28.36 -25.55 -5.38
N GLU A 23 28.29 -25.88 -4.09
CA GLU A 23 27.29 -25.35 -3.16
C GLU A 23 27.56 -23.87 -2.86
N ARG A 24 28.82 -23.49 -2.70
CA ARG A 24 29.23 -22.09 -2.55
C ARG A 24 28.87 -21.27 -3.78
N ASP A 25 29.12 -21.77 -4.97
CA ASP A 25 28.74 -21.09 -6.22
C ASP A 25 27.23 -21.03 -6.41
N LEU A 26 26.48 -22.05 -5.98
CA LEU A 26 25.02 -22.05 -6.01
C LEU A 26 24.43 -21.05 -5.01
N ILE A 27 24.92 -21.03 -3.77
CA ILE A 27 24.48 -20.09 -2.74
C ILE A 27 24.89 -18.67 -3.12
N ALA A 28 26.11 -18.48 -3.60
CA ALA A 28 26.60 -17.19 -4.03
C ALA A 28 25.91 -16.68 -5.29
N SER A 29 25.56 -17.54 -6.26
CA SER A 29 24.76 -17.13 -7.42
C SER A 29 23.33 -16.76 -7.03
N LYS A 30 22.70 -17.50 -6.11
CA LYS A 30 21.36 -17.17 -5.55
C LYS A 30 21.36 -15.90 -4.69
N LEU A 31 22.43 -15.64 -3.94
CA LEU A 31 22.58 -14.41 -3.15
C LEU A 31 22.96 -13.21 -4.02
N ARG A 32 23.78 -13.41 -5.06
CA ARG A 32 24.14 -12.37 -6.05
C ARG A 32 22.95 -12.00 -6.93
N SER A 33 22.14 -12.94 -7.38
CA SER A 33 20.91 -12.67 -8.15
C SER A 33 19.87 -11.89 -7.33
N LYS A 34 19.81 -12.11 -6.01
CA LYS A 34 18.98 -11.31 -5.08
C LYS A 34 19.58 -9.92 -4.77
N SER A 35 20.89 -9.73 -4.99
CA SER A 35 21.67 -8.52 -4.67
C SER A 35 21.74 -7.48 -5.81
N THR A 36 21.48 -7.87 -7.06
CA THR A 36 21.72 -7.00 -8.23
C THR A 36 20.71 -5.86 -8.40
N ALA A 37 21.23 -4.63 -8.35
CA ALA A 37 20.74 -3.44 -9.05
C ALA A 37 22.01 -2.78 -9.63
N PRO A 38 21.99 -2.22 -10.86
CA PRO A 38 23.21 -1.88 -11.59
C PRO A 38 23.92 -0.69 -10.96
N ALA A 39 25.21 -0.84 -10.64
CA ALA A 39 26.11 0.29 -10.42
C ALA A 39 26.73 0.66 -11.76
N ARG A 40 26.40 1.83 -12.30
CA ARG A 40 27.21 2.47 -13.35
C ARG A 40 28.45 3.05 -12.69
N GLY A 41 29.63 2.54 -13.06
CA GLY A 41 30.93 3.09 -12.68
C GLY A 41 32.08 2.17 -13.09
N LYS A 42 32.65 2.47 -14.27
CA LYS A 42 33.88 1.93 -14.90
C LYS A 42 34.14 0.42 -14.75
N VAL A 43 33.88 -0.29 -15.84
CA VAL A 43 34.49 -1.59 -16.16
C VAL A 43 36.01 -1.38 -16.22
N VAL A 44 36.73 -1.97 -15.27
CA VAL A 44 38.14 -2.30 -15.46
C VAL A 44 38.15 -3.76 -15.89
N GLU A 45 38.39 -3.98 -17.18
CA GLU A 45 38.68 -5.31 -17.73
C GLU A 45 39.95 -5.84 -17.07
N PHE A 46 39.83 -6.95 -16.35
CA PHE A 46 40.98 -7.81 -16.05
C PHE A 46 40.86 -9.08 -16.87
N ARG A 47 41.73 -9.20 -17.88
CA ARG A 47 41.98 -10.44 -18.62
C ARG A 47 42.41 -11.53 -17.65
N ALA A 48 41.71 -12.66 -17.69
CA ALA A 48 42.16 -13.90 -17.07
C ALA A 48 43.40 -14.43 -17.80
N PRO A 49 44.49 -14.81 -17.11
CA PRO A 49 45.40 -15.79 -17.62
C PRO A 49 44.90 -17.19 -17.21
N VAL A 50 44.66 -18.00 -18.23
CA VAL A 50 44.61 -19.46 -18.14
C VAL A 50 45.87 -19.94 -17.41
N LEU A 51 45.73 -20.64 -16.28
CA LEU A 51 46.83 -21.43 -15.72
C LEU A 51 46.29 -22.71 -15.07
N ALA A 52 46.49 -23.80 -15.80
CA ALA A 52 46.74 -25.10 -15.21
C ALA A 52 48.10 -25.09 -14.47
N THR A 53 48.24 -26.05 -13.56
CA THR A 53 49.46 -26.55 -12.90
C THR A 53 50.13 -25.72 -11.79
N ALA A 54 49.92 -26.22 -10.56
CA ALA A 54 50.87 -26.42 -9.45
C ALA A 54 52.14 -25.55 -9.33
N ALA A 55 52.21 -24.74 -8.27
CA ALA A 55 53.44 -24.51 -7.48
C ALA A 55 53.12 -23.84 -6.12
N GLN A 56 53.96 -24.14 -5.13
CA GLN A 56 53.78 -23.94 -3.68
C GLN A 56 54.12 -22.52 -3.17
N GLY A 57 53.60 -22.18 -1.97
CA GLY A 57 54.41 -21.50 -0.95
C GLY A 57 54.05 -20.06 -0.59
N GLU A 58 54.34 -19.08 -1.45
CA GLU A 58 54.44 -17.67 -1.03
C GLU A 58 53.23 -16.78 -1.38
N ASP A 59 52.40 -17.16 -2.34
CA ASP A 59 51.24 -16.35 -2.74
C ASP A 59 50.06 -16.40 -1.75
N LYS A 60 50.01 -17.42 -0.87
CA LYS A 60 48.98 -17.53 0.18
C LYS A 60 49.09 -16.46 1.26
N VAL A 61 50.30 -15.97 1.56
CA VAL A 61 50.52 -14.97 2.63
C VAL A 61 50.16 -13.56 2.14
N LYS A 62 50.50 -13.22 0.90
CA LYS A 62 50.09 -11.94 0.27
C LYS A 62 48.59 -11.88 0.00
N ALA A 63 47.98 -13.00 -0.41
CA ALA A 63 46.53 -13.12 -0.51
C ALA A 63 45.86 -12.96 0.87
N ARG A 64 46.38 -13.60 1.93
CA ARG A 64 45.87 -13.41 3.31
C ARG A 64 45.95 -11.95 3.77
N HIS A 65 47.05 -11.24 3.54
CA HIS A 65 47.16 -9.83 3.97
C HIS A 65 46.28 -8.88 3.17
N ALA A 66 46.09 -9.11 1.86
CA ALA A 66 45.14 -8.35 1.04
C ALA A 66 43.67 -8.61 1.44
N HIS A 67 43.31 -9.87 1.74
CA HIS A 67 41.99 -10.21 2.28
C HIS A 67 41.75 -9.60 3.66
N THR A 68 42.75 -9.57 4.54
CA THR A 68 42.63 -9.00 5.90
C THR A 68 42.48 -7.47 5.86
N ALA A 69 43.18 -6.79 4.94
CA ALA A 69 43.04 -5.34 4.75
C ALA A 69 41.66 -4.96 4.18
N THR A 70 41.13 -5.77 3.26
CA THR A 70 39.81 -5.59 2.65
C THR A 70 38.70 -5.89 3.67
N ALA A 71 38.85 -6.94 4.48
CA ALA A 71 37.96 -7.27 5.60
C ALA A 71 37.94 -6.17 6.68
N THR A 72 39.10 -5.57 7.00
CA THR A 72 39.20 -4.47 7.98
C THR A 72 38.54 -3.19 7.44
N GLN A 73 38.66 -2.91 6.14
CA GLN A 73 37.97 -1.80 5.46
C GLN A 73 36.46 -2.00 5.39
N HIS A 74 36.00 -3.25 5.19
CA HIS A 74 34.58 -3.61 5.25
C HIS A 74 34.02 -3.55 6.68
N ARG A 75 34.79 -3.99 7.68
CA ARG A 75 34.44 -3.90 9.11
C ARG A 75 34.30 -2.45 9.58
N GLY A 76 35.22 -1.56 9.22
CA GLY A 76 35.11 -0.12 9.50
C GLY A 76 33.97 0.59 8.76
N ARG A 77 33.47 0.02 7.66
CA ARG A 77 32.28 0.49 6.93
C ARG A 77 30.98 -0.07 7.54
N LEU A 78 31.01 -1.30 8.04
CA LEU A 78 29.93 -1.96 8.80
C LEU A 78 29.70 -1.28 10.16
N ASP A 79 30.76 -0.95 10.90
CA ASP A 79 30.68 -0.23 12.18
C ASP A 79 30.04 1.15 12.05
N ARG A 80 30.34 1.86 10.95
CA ARG A 80 29.75 3.18 10.64
C ARG A 80 28.30 3.10 10.14
N LEU A 81 27.84 1.91 9.73
CA LEU A 81 26.47 1.66 9.27
C LEU A 81 25.60 1.06 10.39
N ALA A 82 26.17 0.24 11.27
CA ALA A 82 25.53 -0.26 12.50
C ALA A 82 25.24 0.88 13.50
N ARG A 83 26.12 1.89 13.56
CA ARG A 83 25.89 3.14 14.33
C ARG A 83 24.74 4.01 13.79
N ARG A 84 24.12 3.69 12.64
CA ARG A 84 23.04 4.49 12.03
C ARG A 84 21.63 4.16 12.51
N GLY A 85 21.48 3.23 13.45
CA GLY A 85 20.37 3.21 14.41
C GLY A 85 18.98 3.54 13.89
N SER A 86 18.50 2.85 12.85
CA SER A 86 17.05 2.69 12.63
C SER A 86 16.83 1.49 11.73
N VAL A 87 16.43 0.37 12.33
CA VAL A 87 15.77 -0.71 11.59
C VAL A 87 14.28 -0.57 11.89
N ASN A 88 13.42 -0.75 10.90
CA ASN A 88 11.97 -0.69 11.06
C ASN A 88 11.40 -2.12 11.00
N PRO A 89 10.23 -2.44 11.59
CA PRO A 89 9.45 -3.68 11.35
C PRO A 89 9.51 -4.23 9.92
N ALA A 90 9.59 -3.34 8.95
CA ALA A 90 9.75 -3.62 7.54
C ALA A 90 11.05 -4.34 7.16
N GLU A 91 12.16 -3.81 7.64
CA GLU A 91 13.48 -4.40 7.47
C GLU A 91 13.61 -5.67 8.32
N GLN A 92 12.81 -5.78 9.40
CA GLN A 92 12.66 -6.99 10.19
C GLN A 92 11.90 -8.10 9.43
N LYS A 93 10.87 -7.79 8.64
CA LYS A 93 10.22 -8.77 7.74
C LYS A 93 11.16 -9.23 6.63
N ALA A 94 11.83 -8.31 5.94
CA ALA A 94 12.82 -8.66 4.92
C ALA A 94 14.01 -9.47 5.51
N LEU A 95 14.31 -9.23 6.78
CA LEU A 95 15.27 -10.00 7.55
C LEU A 95 14.73 -11.38 7.92
N ILE A 96 13.46 -11.50 8.33
CA ILE A 96 12.76 -12.78 8.50
C ILE A 96 12.79 -13.54 7.18
N ASP A 97 12.45 -12.93 6.05
CA ASP A 97 12.45 -13.59 4.74
C ASP A 97 13.87 -14.00 4.31
N ALA A 98 14.89 -13.19 4.63
CA ALA A 98 16.29 -13.54 4.39
C ALA A 98 16.77 -14.66 5.32
N LEU A 99 16.37 -14.65 6.59
CA LEU A 99 16.67 -15.69 7.57
C LEU A 99 15.94 -16.99 7.24
N THR A 100 14.66 -16.93 6.87
CA THR A 100 13.86 -18.03 6.35
C THR A 100 14.49 -18.56 5.07
N THR A 101 14.96 -17.71 4.16
CA THR A 101 15.73 -18.15 2.99
C THR A 101 17.03 -18.84 3.39
N CYS A 102 17.74 -18.35 4.40
CA CYS A 102 18.94 -19.00 4.93
C CYS A 102 18.57 -20.35 5.56
N VAL A 103 17.55 -20.41 6.41
CA VAL A 103 16.99 -21.65 6.98
C VAL A 103 16.59 -22.61 5.86
N ILE A 104 15.89 -22.17 4.81
CA ILE A 104 15.55 -23.01 3.64
C ILE A 104 16.82 -23.52 2.95
N MET A 105 17.86 -22.71 2.82
CA MET A 105 19.11 -23.13 2.17
C MET A 105 19.95 -24.05 3.05
N THR A 106 19.92 -23.90 4.37
CA THR A 106 20.71 -24.73 5.30
C THR A 106 19.96 -25.99 5.75
N VAL A 107 18.63 -25.93 5.82
CA VAL A 107 17.73 -27.08 6.02
C VAL A 107 17.45 -27.78 4.69
N GLY A 108 17.73 -27.13 3.56
CA GLY A 108 17.58 -27.62 2.18
C GLY A 108 18.38 -28.86 1.81
N LEU A 109 18.94 -29.56 2.79
CA LEU A 109 19.40 -30.94 2.72
C LEU A 109 18.31 -31.94 3.21
N GLY A 110 17.08 -31.50 3.51
CA GLY A 110 15.94 -32.36 3.89
C GLY A 110 14.55 -31.81 3.52
N ASN A 111 13.53 -32.68 3.49
CA ASN A 111 12.15 -32.51 3.01
C ASN A 111 11.26 -31.43 3.69
N ALA A 112 11.81 -30.31 4.17
CA ALA A 112 11.05 -29.27 4.86
C ALA A 112 10.14 -28.46 3.91
N THR A 113 8.90 -28.22 4.34
CA THR A 113 7.95 -27.36 3.62
C THR A 113 8.26 -25.88 3.82
N LYS A 114 7.84 -25.02 2.88
CA LYS A 114 7.97 -23.55 2.98
C LYS A 114 7.39 -22.99 4.29
N GLU A 115 6.27 -23.54 4.74
CA GLU A 115 5.59 -23.15 5.97
C GLU A 115 6.44 -23.43 7.22
N GLN A 116 7.04 -24.61 7.32
CA GLN A 116 7.94 -24.97 8.41
C GLN A 116 9.17 -24.06 8.47
N CYS A 117 9.73 -23.67 7.32
CA CYS A 117 10.85 -22.74 7.30
C CYS A 117 10.46 -21.29 7.65
N MET A 118 9.26 -20.84 7.26
CA MET A 118 8.72 -19.56 7.70
C MET A 118 8.53 -19.54 9.22
N GLU A 119 7.95 -20.61 9.77
CA GLU A 119 7.74 -20.76 11.21
C GLU A 119 9.07 -20.74 11.98
N ALA A 120 10.07 -21.51 11.53
CA ALA A 120 11.42 -21.49 12.10
C ALA A 120 12.06 -20.10 12.05
N GLY A 121 11.95 -19.38 10.93
CA GLY A 121 12.44 -18.00 10.81
C GLY A 121 11.76 -17.03 11.78
N GLN A 122 10.44 -17.15 11.94
CA GLN A 122 9.67 -16.35 12.91
C GLN A 122 10.09 -16.66 14.36
N GLN A 123 10.30 -17.93 14.70
CA GLN A 123 10.78 -18.36 16.01
C GLN A 123 12.17 -17.80 16.31
N LEU A 124 13.11 -17.87 15.36
CA LEU A 124 14.45 -17.30 15.51
C LEU A 124 14.40 -15.80 15.79
N VAL A 125 13.58 -15.05 15.04
CA VAL A 125 13.43 -13.60 15.26
C VAL A 125 12.78 -13.30 16.61
N ALA A 126 11.82 -14.12 17.06
CA ALA A 126 11.25 -13.98 18.39
C ALA A 126 12.30 -14.20 19.50
N VAL A 127 13.19 -15.18 19.33
CA VAL A 127 14.31 -15.46 20.24
C VAL A 127 15.28 -14.29 20.31
N ILE A 128 15.76 -13.80 19.15
CA ILE A 128 16.66 -12.63 19.08
C ILE A 128 16.00 -11.40 19.73
N ARG A 129 14.71 -11.17 19.45
CA ARG A 129 13.94 -10.02 19.96
C ARG A 129 13.75 -10.06 21.48
N ASN A 130 13.49 -11.24 22.02
CA ASN A 130 13.17 -11.43 23.44
C ASN A 130 14.41 -11.73 24.30
N SER A 131 15.58 -11.89 23.69
CA SER A 131 16.84 -12.12 24.42
C SER A 131 17.18 -10.98 25.37
N GLY A 132 17.03 -11.26 26.67
CA GLY A 132 17.37 -10.37 27.77
C GLY A 132 18.86 -10.35 28.11
N GLY A 133 19.61 -11.39 27.72
CA GLY A 133 21.01 -11.62 28.10
C GLY A 133 21.92 -11.88 26.91
N ASP A 134 22.44 -13.10 26.79
CA ASP A 134 23.32 -13.54 25.73
C ASP A 134 22.53 -14.10 24.53
N VAL A 135 22.41 -13.28 23.47
CA VAL A 135 21.72 -13.69 22.23
C VAL A 135 22.35 -14.93 21.63
N LYS A 136 23.67 -15.12 21.78
CA LYS A 136 24.33 -16.30 21.23
C LYS A 136 23.80 -17.55 21.91
N ALA A 137 23.76 -17.57 23.24
CA ALA A 137 23.22 -18.69 24.01
C ALA A 137 21.74 -18.96 23.67
N ASP A 138 20.92 -17.91 23.60
CA ASP A 138 19.49 -18.04 23.30
C ASP A 138 19.24 -18.59 21.88
N VAL A 139 20.01 -18.13 20.89
CA VAL A 139 19.92 -18.61 19.50
C VAL A 139 20.46 -20.03 19.37
N LYS A 140 21.55 -20.37 20.07
CA LYS A 140 22.05 -21.76 20.12
C LYS A 140 21.01 -22.71 20.70
N GLY A 141 20.37 -22.34 21.82
CA GLY A 141 19.27 -23.11 22.40
C GLY A 141 18.06 -23.25 21.46
N TRP A 142 17.79 -22.23 20.64
CA TRP A 142 16.77 -22.32 19.60
C TRP A 142 17.15 -23.31 18.48
N VAL A 143 18.40 -23.30 18.01
CA VAL A 143 18.90 -24.28 17.02
C VAL A 143 18.82 -25.70 17.59
N GLU A 144 19.18 -25.89 18.86
CA GLU A 144 19.09 -27.18 19.53
C GLU A 144 17.69 -27.76 19.54
N LYS A 145 16.69 -26.93 19.81
CA LYS A 145 15.27 -27.29 19.89
C LYS A 145 14.63 -27.47 18.51
N SER A 146 15.02 -26.66 17.54
CA SER A 146 14.36 -26.61 16.22
C SER A 146 14.90 -27.66 15.25
N PHE A 147 16.13 -28.16 15.48
CA PHE A 147 16.78 -29.15 14.63
C PHE A 147 17.21 -30.38 15.45
N PRO A 148 16.35 -31.39 15.65
CA PRO A 148 16.69 -32.59 16.41
C PRO A 148 17.82 -33.39 15.75
N THR A 149 18.69 -33.99 16.57
CA THR A 149 19.95 -34.67 16.17
C THR A 149 19.79 -35.88 15.26
N GLY A 150 18.56 -36.33 14.97
CA GLY A 150 18.30 -37.45 14.07
C GLY A 150 18.44 -37.11 12.59
N ASN A 151 18.45 -35.82 12.22
CA ASN A 151 18.42 -35.36 10.83
C ASN A 151 19.72 -34.66 10.39
N MET A 152 20.70 -34.49 11.28
CA MET A 152 21.92 -33.72 11.05
C MET A 152 23.01 -34.18 12.02
N SER A 153 24.27 -34.23 11.57
CA SER A 153 25.39 -34.58 12.44
C SER A 153 25.57 -33.52 13.53
N LYS A 154 26.24 -33.89 14.63
CA LYS A 154 26.50 -32.97 15.74
C LYS A 154 27.33 -31.76 15.30
N GLU A 155 28.31 -31.98 14.43
CA GLU A 155 29.21 -30.94 13.91
C GLU A 155 28.47 -29.92 13.02
N GLU A 156 27.63 -30.39 12.10
CA GLU A 156 26.80 -29.52 11.27
C GLU A 156 25.84 -28.67 12.11
N LYS A 157 25.27 -29.25 13.17
CA LYS A 157 24.37 -28.57 14.09
C LYS A 157 25.08 -27.51 14.92
N ASP A 158 26.29 -27.79 15.41
CA ASP A 158 27.10 -26.85 16.18
C ASP A 158 27.53 -25.65 15.29
N ASN A 159 27.93 -25.92 14.05
CA ASN A 159 28.28 -24.88 13.08
C ASN A 159 27.07 -24.01 12.69
N LEU A 160 25.90 -24.64 12.48
CA LEU A 160 24.64 -23.93 12.25
C LEU A 160 24.29 -22.99 13.41
N ALA A 161 24.48 -23.49 14.64
CA ALA A 161 24.22 -22.74 15.85
C ALA A 161 25.15 -21.51 15.97
N GLU A 162 26.42 -21.62 15.59
CA GLU A 162 27.35 -20.48 15.60
C GLU A 162 27.02 -19.44 14.51
N ILE A 163 26.68 -19.88 13.30
CA ILE A 163 26.26 -18.97 12.21
C ILE A 163 25.03 -18.17 12.63
N PHE A 164 23.99 -18.83 13.13
CA PHE A 164 22.78 -18.12 13.59
C PHE A 164 23.04 -17.27 14.83
N ALA A 165 23.95 -17.67 15.72
CA ALA A 165 24.33 -16.87 16.89
C ALA A 165 24.99 -15.54 16.50
N GLU A 166 25.92 -15.54 15.53
CA GLU A 166 26.57 -14.31 15.07
C GLU A 166 25.58 -13.42 14.29
N VAL A 167 24.75 -14.04 13.45
CA VAL A 167 23.65 -13.33 12.78
C VAL A 167 22.69 -12.72 13.80
N GLY A 168 22.30 -13.46 14.83
CA GLY A 168 21.42 -12.98 15.90
C GLY A 168 22.00 -11.79 16.66
N LYS A 169 23.31 -11.83 16.96
CA LYS A 169 24.04 -10.74 17.64
C LYS A 169 24.02 -9.44 16.84
N GLU A 170 24.30 -9.51 15.53
CA GLU A 170 24.25 -8.34 14.64
C GLU A 170 22.83 -7.77 14.50
N LEU A 171 21.82 -8.64 14.50
CA LEU A 171 20.42 -8.25 14.34
C LEU A 171 19.77 -7.78 15.64
N ARG A 172 20.35 -8.09 16.80
CA ARG A 172 19.80 -7.71 18.11
C ARG A 172 19.62 -6.20 18.23
N THR A 173 20.66 -5.43 17.94
CA THR A 173 20.64 -3.96 18.10
C THR A 173 19.60 -3.35 17.16
N ALA A 174 19.59 -3.82 15.91
CA ALA A 174 18.61 -3.43 14.90
C ALA A 174 17.16 -3.70 15.36
N THR A 175 16.86 -4.94 15.73
CA THR A 175 15.49 -5.37 16.12
C THR A 175 15.03 -4.73 17.43
N LYS A 176 15.91 -4.53 18.41
CA LYS A 176 15.57 -3.80 19.65
C LYS A 176 15.27 -2.33 19.38
N MET A 177 16.11 -1.65 18.60
CA MET A 177 15.89 -0.23 18.26
C MET A 177 14.64 -0.05 17.39
N ALA A 178 14.33 -0.99 16.50
CA ALA A 178 13.07 -1.03 15.75
C ALA A 178 11.86 -1.09 16.67
N ARG A 179 11.88 -2.02 17.63
CA ARG A 179 10.80 -2.20 18.61
C ARG A 179 10.62 -0.99 19.50
N ILE A 180 11.70 -0.38 19.97
CA ILE A 180 11.65 0.85 20.77
C ILE A 180 11.10 2.01 19.93
N GLY A 181 11.53 2.15 18.67
CA GLY A 181 11.03 3.18 17.76
C GLY A 181 9.53 3.05 17.50
N VAL A 182 9.05 1.82 17.26
CA VAL A 182 7.61 1.54 17.11
C VAL A 182 6.85 1.80 18.41
N ALA A 183 7.38 1.38 19.56
CA ALA A 183 6.78 1.64 20.87
C ALA A 183 6.61 3.13 21.12
N LEU A 184 7.66 3.93 20.88
CA LEU A 184 7.65 5.38 21.09
C LEU A 184 6.66 6.07 20.15
N LYS A 185 6.59 5.64 18.88
CA LYS A 185 5.61 6.16 17.91
C LYS A 185 4.18 5.90 18.36
N ILE A 186 3.87 4.65 18.73
CA ILE A 186 2.53 4.28 19.20
C ILE A 186 2.20 4.99 20.50
N PHE A 187 3.15 5.08 21.44
CA PHE A 187 2.99 5.82 22.68
C PHE A 187 2.68 7.30 22.40
N LEU A 188 3.41 7.93 21.47
CA LEU A 188 3.17 9.33 21.11
C LEU A 188 1.84 9.52 20.40
N ALA A 189 1.49 8.68 19.43
CA ALA A 189 0.23 8.78 18.68
C ALA A 189 -1.00 8.51 19.57
N VAL A 190 -0.94 7.47 20.41
CA VAL A 190 -2.01 7.15 21.37
C VAL A 190 -2.07 8.20 22.48
N GLY A 191 -0.92 8.64 22.98
CA GLY A 191 -0.83 9.68 24.01
C GLY A 191 -1.39 11.02 23.53
N LEU A 192 -1.07 11.43 22.31
CA LEU A 192 -1.64 12.63 21.68
C LEU A 192 -3.16 12.49 21.50
N GLY A 193 -3.67 11.34 21.04
CA GLY A 193 -5.11 11.13 20.89
C GLY A 193 -5.87 11.15 22.22
N TYR A 194 -5.31 10.60 23.31
CA TYR A 194 -5.94 10.72 24.63
C TYR A 194 -5.81 12.12 25.24
N ALA A 195 -4.71 12.83 24.97
CA ALA A 195 -4.58 14.21 25.38
C ALA A 195 -5.62 15.09 24.68
N ASP A 196 -5.87 14.85 23.39
CA ASP A 196 -6.93 15.48 22.59
C ASP A 196 -8.31 15.23 23.22
N LEU A 197 -8.69 13.97 23.43
CA LEU A 197 -9.95 13.59 24.08
C LEU A 197 -10.15 14.25 25.46
N VAL A 198 -9.08 14.38 26.25
CA VAL A 198 -9.12 15.07 27.54
C VAL A 198 -9.33 16.56 27.35
N THR A 199 -8.63 17.19 26.41
CA THR A 199 -8.83 18.61 26.11
C THR A 199 -10.24 18.88 25.59
N ASP A 200 -10.80 18.01 24.78
CA ASP A 200 -12.16 18.11 24.24
C ASP A 200 -13.20 18.06 25.36
N PHE A 201 -13.01 17.16 26.34
CA PHE A 201 -13.86 17.12 27.54
C PHE A 201 -13.73 18.39 28.39
N LEU A 202 -12.51 18.91 28.56
CA LEU A 202 -12.27 20.14 29.33
C LEU A 202 -12.88 21.36 28.64
N VAL A 203 -12.84 21.41 27.31
CA VAL A 203 -13.46 22.46 26.49
C VAL A 203 -14.99 22.34 26.50
N ALA A 204 -15.54 21.13 26.40
CA ALA A 204 -16.98 20.90 26.56
C ALA A 204 -17.47 21.34 27.94
N LYS A 205 -16.70 21.05 29.00
CA LYS A 205 -16.97 21.53 30.36
C LYS A 205 -16.90 23.05 30.44
N SER A 206 -15.92 23.69 29.81
CA SER A 206 -15.82 25.15 29.83
C SER A 206 -17.01 25.82 29.14
N TYR A 207 -17.50 25.26 28.02
CA TYR A 207 -18.75 25.72 27.40
C TYR A 207 -19.96 25.51 28.29
N TYR A 208 -20.03 24.37 28.99
CA TYR A 208 -21.12 24.11 29.94
C TYR A 208 -21.12 25.13 31.09
N ASP A 209 -19.95 25.38 31.70
CA ASP A 209 -19.79 26.34 32.79
C ASP A 209 -20.08 27.78 32.33
N ALA A 210 -19.79 28.10 31.06
CA ALA A 210 -20.12 29.39 30.44
C ALA A 210 -21.61 29.52 30.04
N GLY A 211 -22.45 28.50 30.27
CA GLY A 211 -23.85 28.51 29.89
C GLY A 211 -24.13 28.22 28.41
N GLU A 212 -23.10 27.93 27.61
CA GLU A 212 -23.20 27.53 26.20
C GLU A 212 -23.56 26.04 26.06
N ILE A 213 -24.70 25.64 26.63
CA ILE A 213 -25.12 24.24 26.71
C ILE A 213 -25.24 23.60 25.31
N GLY A 214 -25.65 24.36 24.30
CA GLY A 214 -25.73 23.90 22.91
C GLY A 214 -24.36 23.51 22.36
N THR A 215 -23.35 24.37 22.53
CA THR A 215 -21.97 24.15 22.11
C THR A 215 -21.36 22.95 22.84
N ALA A 216 -21.54 22.88 24.17
CA ALA A 216 -21.06 21.76 24.99
C ALA A 216 -21.66 20.41 24.55
N ARG A 217 -22.97 20.37 24.26
CA ARG A 217 -23.64 19.17 23.74
C ARG A 217 -23.15 18.78 22.36
N ALA A 218 -22.91 19.74 21.48
CA ALA A 218 -22.40 19.49 20.14
C ALA A 218 -21.00 18.86 20.20
N THR A 219 -20.07 19.44 20.96
CA THR A 219 -18.73 18.88 21.18
C THR A 219 -18.81 17.45 21.71
N GLY A 220 -19.56 17.21 22.79
CA GLY A 220 -19.74 15.87 23.34
C GLY A 220 -20.39 14.87 22.36
N ALA A 221 -21.32 15.34 21.52
CA ALA A 221 -21.97 14.50 20.52
C ALA A 221 -21.00 14.06 19.41
N PHE A 222 -20.09 14.93 18.96
CA PHE A 222 -19.08 14.55 17.96
C PHE A 222 -18.08 13.52 18.49
N ALA A 223 -17.59 13.70 19.72
CA ALA A 223 -16.72 12.72 20.38
C ALA A 223 -17.41 11.35 20.50
N VAL A 224 -18.66 11.31 20.98
CA VAL A 224 -19.44 10.06 21.07
C VAL A 224 -19.69 9.45 19.68
N PHE A 225 -19.98 10.28 18.68
CA PHE A 225 -20.22 9.82 17.32
C PHE A 225 -18.97 9.19 16.70
N ALA A 226 -17.78 9.79 16.88
CA ALA A 226 -16.53 9.22 16.41
C ALA A 226 -16.24 7.86 17.06
N ILE A 227 -16.42 7.72 18.38
CA ILE A 227 -16.30 6.43 19.08
C ILE A 227 -17.27 5.39 18.50
N MET A 228 -18.51 5.77 18.20
CA MET A 228 -19.50 4.88 17.59
C MET A 228 -19.08 4.43 16.18
N VAL A 229 -18.57 5.34 15.36
CA VAL A 229 -18.07 5.01 14.01
C VAL A 229 -16.84 4.08 14.09
N GLN A 230 -15.92 4.32 15.02
CA GLN A 230 -14.78 3.43 15.26
C GLN A 230 -15.20 2.03 15.73
N ALA A 231 -16.20 1.95 16.61
CA ALA A 231 -16.76 0.69 17.06
C ALA A 231 -17.42 -0.07 15.89
N LEU A 232 -18.18 0.63 15.05
CA LEU A 232 -18.79 0.05 13.86
C LEU A 232 -17.72 -0.45 12.87
N PHE A 233 -16.65 0.33 12.66
CA PHE A 233 -15.54 -0.07 11.82
C PHE A 233 -14.83 -1.32 12.37
N THR A 234 -14.59 -1.37 13.68
CA THR A 234 -14.05 -2.56 14.38
C THR A 234 -14.99 -3.75 14.22
N PHE A 235 -16.30 -3.54 14.32
CA PHE A 235 -17.29 -4.59 14.10
C PHE A 235 -17.19 -5.17 12.69
N PHE A 236 -17.03 -4.35 11.64
CA PHE A 236 -16.85 -4.86 10.27
C PHE A 236 -15.49 -5.52 10.05
N GLN A 237 -14.43 -4.96 10.61
CA GLN A 237 -13.08 -5.50 10.51
C GLN A 237 -12.98 -6.96 10.98
N TYR A 238 -13.70 -7.29 12.06
CA TYR A 238 -13.72 -8.63 12.66
C TYR A 238 -14.89 -9.50 12.15
N ALA A 239 -15.45 -9.20 10.96
CA ALA A 239 -16.60 -9.92 10.41
C ALA A 239 -16.33 -11.41 10.12
N LYS A 240 -15.07 -11.81 9.88
CA LYS A 240 -14.67 -13.20 9.66
C LYS A 240 -14.49 -14.00 10.97
N LYS A 241 -14.48 -13.32 12.12
CA LYS A 241 -14.27 -13.94 13.44
C LYS A 241 -15.59 -14.40 14.07
N PRO A 242 -15.54 -15.36 15.02
CA PRO A 242 -16.71 -15.72 15.81
C PRO A 242 -17.34 -14.51 16.50
N TRP A 243 -18.67 -14.50 16.58
CA TRP A 243 -19.45 -13.38 17.14
C TRP A 243 -18.96 -12.89 18.51
N LYS A 244 -18.51 -13.82 19.38
CA LYS A 244 -17.97 -13.50 20.71
C LYS A 244 -16.74 -12.59 20.64
N GLU A 245 -15.76 -12.90 19.77
CA GLU A 245 -14.55 -12.08 19.63
C GLU A 245 -14.88 -10.76 18.95
N ARG A 246 -15.74 -10.79 17.92
CA ARG A 246 -16.24 -9.59 17.23
C ARG A 246 -16.89 -8.60 18.20
N PHE A 247 -17.80 -9.08 19.06
CA PHE A 247 -18.48 -8.27 20.06
C PHE A 247 -17.52 -7.74 21.13
N LYS A 248 -16.62 -8.58 21.64
CA LYS A 248 -15.57 -8.18 22.60
C LYS A 248 -14.71 -7.03 22.05
N ARG A 249 -14.26 -7.13 20.80
CA ARG A 249 -13.45 -6.08 20.14
C ARG A 249 -14.24 -4.80 19.92
N THR A 250 -15.51 -4.93 19.55
CA THR A 250 -16.43 -3.78 19.40
C THR A 250 -16.65 -3.07 20.73
N LEU A 251 -16.85 -3.80 21.84
CA LEU A 251 -16.96 -3.21 23.18
C LEU A 251 -15.69 -2.47 23.59
N ILE A 252 -14.50 -3.05 23.34
CA ILE A 252 -13.22 -2.38 23.57
C ILE A 252 -13.17 -1.04 22.82
N ALA A 253 -13.59 -1.02 21.55
CA ALA A 253 -13.63 0.20 20.75
C ALA A 253 -14.62 1.24 21.31
N LEU A 254 -15.79 0.81 21.80
CA LEU A 254 -16.78 1.68 22.46
C LEU A 254 -16.25 2.34 23.74
N PHE A 255 -15.27 1.74 24.41
CA PHE A 255 -14.57 2.35 25.57
C PHE A 255 -13.39 3.24 25.15
N GLY A 256 -13.21 3.53 23.85
CA GLY A 256 -12.08 4.31 23.33
C GLY A 256 -10.73 3.59 23.39
N LEU A 257 -10.70 2.31 23.79
CA LEU A 257 -9.46 1.54 23.95
C LEU A 257 -8.98 0.90 22.64
N GLY A 258 -9.77 1.00 21.56
CA GLY A 258 -9.47 0.41 20.25
C GLY A 258 -8.07 0.79 19.72
N PRO A 259 -7.77 2.09 19.57
CA PRO A 259 -6.45 2.54 19.09
C PRO A 259 -5.29 2.06 19.97
N LEU A 260 -5.48 1.96 21.29
CA LEU A 260 -4.45 1.46 22.21
C LEU A 260 -4.19 -0.04 21.98
N ILE A 261 -5.24 -0.85 21.92
CA ILE A 261 -5.09 -2.30 21.73
C ILE A 261 -4.50 -2.60 20.36
N GLU A 262 -4.95 -1.92 19.30
CA GLU A 262 -4.37 -2.12 17.96
C GLU A 262 -2.93 -1.61 17.87
N GLY A 263 -2.58 -0.52 18.57
CA GLY A 263 -1.20 -0.10 18.78
C GLY A 263 -0.37 -1.19 19.47
N VAL A 264 -0.86 -1.79 20.55
CA VAL A 264 -0.17 -2.90 21.23
C VAL A 264 -0.03 -4.13 20.33
N ASN A 265 -1.05 -4.47 19.54
CA ASN A 265 -0.97 -5.56 18.55
C ASN A 265 0.13 -5.27 17.51
N LEU A 266 0.16 -4.05 16.99
CA LEU A 266 1.18 -3.58 16.04
C LEU A 266 2.59 -3.64 16.66
N TRP A 267 2.75 -3.16 17.90
CA TRP A 267 4.03 -3.20 18.62
C TRP A 267 4.51 -4.63 18.91
N THR A 268 3.58 -5.53 19.24
CA THR A 268 3.89 -6.94 19.53
C THR A 268 4.09 -7.76 18.26
N GLY A 269 3.68 -7.24 17.10
CA GLY A 269 3.73 -7.93 15.81
C GLY A 269 2.67 -9.03 15.70
N LYS A 270 1.55 -8.91 16.42
CA LYS A 270 0.41 -9.83 16.29
C LYS A 270 -0.34 -9.49 15.01
N GLU A 271 -0.02 -10.20 13.93
CA GLU A 271 -0.84 -10.18 12.72
C GLU A 271 -1.88 -11.30 12.79
N ASP A 272 -3.10 -10.98 12.37
CA ASP A 272 -4.20 -11.93 12.32
C ASP A 272 -4.70 -11.98 10.86
N PRO A 273 -4.47 -13.10 10.14
CA PRO A 273 -4.76 -13.21 8.72
C PRO A 273 -6.26 -13.19 8.42
N GLU A 274 -7.12 -13.38 9.43
CA GLU A 274 -8.57 -13.34 9.26
C GLU A 274 -9.13 -11.91 9.34
N LEU A 275 -8.30 -10.90 9.58
CA LEU A 275 -8.73 -9.50 9.54
C LEU A 275 -8.88 -8.98 8.10
N LEU A 276 -9.79 -8.03 7.89
CA LEU A 276 -9.97 -7.41 6.56
C LEU A 276 -8.79 -6.51 6.16
N LEU A 277 -8.27 -5.75 7.12
CA LEU A 277 -7.08 -4.91 6.97
C LEU A 277 -5.91 -5.44 7.80
N SER A 278 -4.68 -5.31 7.30
CA SER A 278 -3.47 -5.54 8.09
C SER A 278 -3.43 -4.65 9.34
N GLY A 279 -2.71 -5.05 10.39
CA GLY A 279 -2.59 -4.28 11.63
C GLY A 279 -2.22 -2.80 11.44
N PRO A 280 -1.17 -2.46 10.65
CA PRO A 280 -0.83 -1.06 10.34
C PRO A 280 -1.95 -0.31 9.62
N ALA A 281 -2.62 -0.97 8.67
CA ALA A 281 -3.71 -0.36 7.90
C ALA A 281 -4.95 -0.13 8.76
N MET A 282 -5.28 -1.07 9.66
CA MET A 282 -6.36 -0.93 10.63
C MET A 282 -6.09 0.25 11.57
N TYR A 283 -4.89 0.33 12.13
CA TYR A 283 -4.50 1.44 13.00
C TYR A 283 -4.62 2.80 12.28
N ALA A 284 -4.10 2.90 11.05
CA ALA A 284 -4.22 4.10 10.23
C ALA A 284 -5.67 4.44 9.90
N ALA A 285 -6.52 3.45 9.58
CA ALA A 285 -7.92 3.65 9.24
C ALA A 285 -8.75 4.12 10.45
N MET A 286 -8.59 3.50 11.63
CA MET A 286 -9.28 3.93 12.86
C MET A 286 -8.98 5.39 13.19
N LYS A 287 -7.73 5.79 12.95
CA LYS A 287 -7.27 7.15 13.15
C LYS A 287 -7.73 8.13 12.07
N ALA A 288 -7.76 7.71 10.81
CA ALA A 288 -8.32 8.50 9.72
C ALA A 288 -9.82 8.78 9.92
N VAL A 289 -10.54 7.89 10.62
CA VAL A 289 -11.94 8.10 11.00
C VAL A 289 -12.11 9.19 12.08
N GLU A 290 -11.16 9.37 13.00
CA GLU A 290 -11.25 10.42 14.05
C GLU A 290 -11.31 11.83 13.42
N ILE A 291 -10.49 12.07 12.38
CA ILE A 291 -10.34 13.38 11.75
C ILE A 291 -11.69 13.98 11.27
N PRO A 292 -12.49 13.33 10.40
CA PRO A 292 -13.72 13.92 9.88
C PRO A 292 -14.90 13.92 10.86
N PHE A 293 -14.92 13.02 11.84
CA PHE A 293 -16.08 12.82 12.72
C PHE A 293 -15.96 13.50 14.09
N GLU A 294 -14.74 13.79 14.53
CA GLU A 294 -14.45 14.45 15.81
C GLU A 294 -13.61 15.70 15.58
N SER A 295 -12.37 15.53 15.10
CA SER A 295 -11.40 16.63 15.08
C SER A 295 -11.83 17.82 14.21
N ILE A 296 -12.39 17.58 13.01
CA ILE A 296 -12.86 18.67 12.13
C ILE A 296 -14.04 19.44 12.78
N PRO A 297 -15.19 18.80 13.10
CA PRO A 297 -16.32 19.53 13.70
C PRO A 297 -15.94 20.24 14.99
N GLU A 298 -15.17 19.57 15.85
CA GLU A 298 -14.73 20.12 17.12
C GLU A 298 -13.84 21.34 16.94
N CYS A 299 -12.77 21.24 16.14
CA CYS A 299 -11.89 22.37 15.86
C CYS A 299 -12.65 23.56 15.27
N ILE A 300 -13.64 23.32 14.40
CA ILE A 300 -14.49 24.38 13.83
C ILE A 300 -15.31 25.07 14.93
N ILE A 301 -15.89 24.30 15.86
CA ILE A 301 -16.64 24.85 16.99
C ILE A 301 -15.71 25.65 17.92
N GLN A 302 -14.54 25.09 18.26
CA GLN A 302 -13.59 25.72 19.16
C GLN A 302 -13.03 27.02 18.58
N VAL A 303 -12.54 27.00 17.33
CA VAL A 303 -12.08 28.21 16.63
C VAL A 303 -13.23 29.18 16.40
N GLY A 304 -14.43 28.71 16.05
CA GLY A 304 -15.63 29.55 15.96
C GLY A 304 -16.02 30.19 17.29
N GLY A 305 -15.79 29.53 18.42
CA GLY A 305 -15.90 30.09 19.77
C GLY A 305 -14.86 31.18 20.02
N LEU A 306 -13.58 30.90 19.73
CA LEU A 306 -12.48 31.87 19.85
C LEU A 306 -12.73 33.14 19.01
N LEU A 307 -13.30 32.99 17.81
CA LEU A 307 -13.66 34.11 16.94
C LEU A 307 -14.88 34.92 17.45
N ARG A 308 -15.65 34.37 18.39
CA ARG A 308 -16.80 35.06 19.04
C ARG A 308 -16.43 35.72 20.37
N SER A 309 -15.47 35.17 21.09
CA SER A 309 -15.07 35.64 22.42
C SER A 309 -14.30 36.97 22.37
N ASN A 310 -14.47 37.82 23.37
CA ASN A 310 -13.57 38.95 23.59
C ASN A 310 -12.20 38.44 24.06
N LEU A 311 -11.12 39.18 23.82
CA LEU A 311 -9.76 38.76 24.21
C LEU A 311 -9.63 38.41 25.71
N GLY A 312 -10.38 39.07 26.59
CA GLY A 312 -10.37 38.80 28.03
C GLY A 312 -11.10 37.53 28.46
N ASP A 313 -11.99 37.01 27.60
CA ASP A 313 -12.84 35.85 27.88
C ASP A 313 -12.29 34.55 27.27
N ILE A 314 -11.23 34.66 26.45
CA ILE A 314 -10.57 33.50 25.85
C ILE A 314 -9.86 32.71 26.94
N GLN A 315 -10.34 31.51 27.18
CA GLN A 315 -9.71 30.61 28.13
C GLN A 315 -8.51 29.91 27.48
N THR A 316 -7.39 29.83 28.20
CA THR A 316 -6.17 29.13 27.74
C THR A 316 -6.45 27.70 27.29
N ILE A 317 -7.42 27.02 27.92
CA ILE A 317 -7.77 25.64 27.58
C ILE A 317 -8.33 25.50 26.17
N GLN A 318 -9.05 26.50 25.65
CA GLN A 318 -9.60 26.48 24.28
C GLN A 318 -8.49 26.61 23.24
N ILE A 319 -7.51 27.49 23.48
CA ILE A 319 -6.33 27.62 22.60
C ILE A 319 -5.51 26.32 22.61
N VAL A 320 -5.27 25.77 23.80
CA VAL A 320 -4.53 24.51 23.94
C VAL A 320 -5.27 23.37 23.25
N GLY A 321 -6.60 23.28 23.38
CA GLY A 321 -7.44 22.29 22.69
C GLY A 321 -7.21 22.33 21.18
N VAL A 322 -7.45 23.48 20.54
CA VAL A 322 -7.27 23.65 19.09
C VAL A 322 -5.86 23.26 18.63
N ILE A 323 -4.82 23.71 19.36
CA ILE A 323 -3.43 23.40 19.01
C ILE A 323 -3.17 21.90 19.13
N MET A 324 -3.66 21.27 20.20
CA MET A 324 -3.49 19.83 20.43
C MET A 324 -4.19 19.01 19.35
N SER A 325 -5.42 19.34 18.96
CA SER A 325 -6.14 18.64 17.89
C SER A 325 -5.45 18.77 16.54
N ILE A 326 -4.93 19.96 16.20
CA ILE A 326 -4.17 20.16 14.95
C ILE A 326 -2.88 19.34 14.96
N ILE A 327 -2.13 19.37 16.07
CA ILE A 327 -0.87 18.60 16.20
C ILE A 327 -1.15 17.10 16.18
N ALA A 328 -2.16 16.64 16.93
CA ALA A 328 -2.56 15.24 17.00
C ALA A 328 -2.98 14.74 15.61
N GLY A 329 -3.93 15.41 14.96
CA GLY A 329 -4.38 15.07 13.60
C GLY A 329 -3.25 15.05 12.58
N ALA A 330 -2.37 16.06 12.58
CA ALA A 330 -1.23 16.12 11.66
C ALA A 330 -0.18 15.03 11.93
N PHE A 331 0.12 14.74 13.21
CA PHE A 331 1.07 13.70 13.59
C PHE A 331 0.56 12.32 13.23
N ILE A 332 -0.67 12.02 13.63
CA ILE A 332 -1.39 10.79 13.31
C ILE A 332 -1.41 10.57 11.81
N MET A 333 -1.75 11.61 11.03
CA MET A 333 -1.85 11.44 9.60
C MET A 333 -0.49 11.27 8.93
N THR A 334 0.54 11.93 9.46
CA THR A 334 1.92 11.73 9.00
C THR A 334 2.42 10.33 9.30
N ASP A 335 2.24 9.83 10.52
CA ASP A 335 2.68 8.49 10.90
C ASP A 335 1.93 7.42 10.13
N GLY A 336 0.60 7.58 9.95
CA GLY A 336 -0.22 6.70 9.13
C GLY A 336 0.24 6.62 7.68
N ASN A 337 0.57 7.76 7.05
CA ASN A 337 1.11 7.79 5.69
C ASN A 337 2.44 7.04 5.57
N PHE A 338 3.37 7.22 6.51
CA PHE A 338 4.64 6.50 6.52
C PHE A 338 4.45 5.01 6.81
N GLY A 339 3.56 4.66 7.75
CA GLY A 339 3.27 3.28 8.10
C GLY A 339 2.67 2.50 6.93
N LEU A 340 1.69 3.10 6.25
CA LEU A 340 1.05 2.52 5.06
C LEU A 340 2.00 2.44 3.88
N ALA A 341 2.71 3.52 3.54
CA ALA A 341 3.64 3.49 2.41
C ALA A 341 4.74 2.45 2.63
N LEU A 342 5.21 2.28 3.86
CA LEU A 342 6.19 1.27 4.17
C LEU A 342 5.61 -0.15 4.10
N SER A 343 4.41 -0.39 4.64
CA SER A 343 3.79 -1.72 4.56
C SER A 343 3.52 -2.11 3.10
N MET A 344 3.02 -1.19 2.29
CA MET A 344 2.76 -1.40 0.87
C MET A 344 4.04 -1.54 0.05
N TYR A 345 5.08 -0.75 0.34
CA TYR A 345 6.39 -0.89 -0.30
C TYR A 345 7.05 -2.24 0.01
N LEU A 346 6.87 -2.80 1.20
CA LEU A 346 7.39 -4.14 1.49
C LEU A 346 6.65 -5.23 0.76
N GLN A 347 5.32 -5.12 0.69
CA GLN A 347 4.52 -6.05 -0.07
C GLN A 347 4.91 -5.95 -1.53
N ASN A 348 5.06 -4.74 -2.07
CA ASN A 348 5.41 -4.48 -3.46
C ASN A 348 6.54 -3.44 -3.61
N PRO A 349 7.81 -3.85 -3.52
CA PRO A 349 8.95 -2.93 -3.60
C PRO A 349 9.16 -2.32 -4.99
N GLY A 350 8.57 -2.92 -6.01
CA GLY A 350 8.60 -2.44 -7.40
C GLY A 350 7.59 -1.33 -7.65
N ASN A 351 6.56 -1.21 -6.81
CA ASN A 351 5.49 -0.24 -7.00
C ASN A 351 6.05 1.20 -6.98
N PRO A 352 5.95 1.94 -8.09
CA PRO A 352 6.50 3.28 -8.18
C PRO A 352 5.81 4.25 -7.19
N TYR A 353 4.59 3.94 -6.75
CA TYR A 353 3.79 4.79 -5.85
C TYR A 353 4.25 4.74 -4.39
N TRP A 354 4.79 3.61 -3.92
CA TRP A 354 5.14 3.42 -2.51
C TRP A 354 6.62 3.67 -2.19
N GLY A 355 7.43 3.93 -3.22
CA GLY A 355 8.89 4.10 -3.11
C GLY A 355 9.38 5.47 -2.67
N TRP A 356 8.51 6.39 -2.22
CA TRP A 356 8.91 7.77 -1.89
C TRP A 356 9.69 7.90 -0.59
N ILE A 357 9.61 6.93 0.32
CA ILE A 357 10.34 6.96 1.59
C ILE A 357 11.84 6.96 1.31
N SER A 358 12.55 7.95 1.86
CA SER A 358 13.99 8.11 1.66
C SER A 358 14.74 6.83 2.04
N LYS A 359 15.54 6.27 1.13
CA LYS A 359 16.47 5.17 1.45
C LYS A 359 17.78 5.66 2.10
N ARG A 360 17.96 6.98 2.17
CA ARG A 360 19.12 7.64 2.79
C ARG A 360 19.05 7.52 4.32
N GLY A 361 20.06 8.05 5.01
CA GLY A 361 20.27 7.88 6.45
C GLY A 361 19.09 8.33 7.32
N GLY A 362 19.18 8.07 8.62
CA GLY A 362 18.11 8.40 9.56
C GLY A 362 17.74 9.89 9.60
N TRP A 363 18.65 10.79 9.22
CA TRP A 363 18.40 12.24 9.22
C TRP A 363 17.49 12.68 8.07
N GLU A 364 17.71 12.18 6.86
CA GLU A 364 16.86 12.45 5.70
C GLU A 364 15.43 11.98 5.95
N LYS A 365 15.26 10.77 6.47
CA LYS A 365 13.95 10.22 6.85
C LYS A 365 13.26 11.10 7.91
N ARG A 366 13.99 11.57 8.93
CA ARG A 366 13.43 12.48 9.96
C ARG A 366 12.98 13.81 9.37
N ARG A 367 13.78 14.41 8.47
CA ARG A 367 13.40 15.66 7.77
C ARG A 367 12.21 15.45 6.86
N GLN A 368 12.11 14.29 6.19
CA GLN A 368 10.97 13.94 5.37
C GLN A 368 9.69 13.82 6.22
N MET A 369 9.75 13.10 7.34
CA MET A 369 8.63 12.98 8.28
C MET A 369 8.23 14.35 8.85
N PHE A 370 9.19 15.15 9.29
CA PHE A 370 8.93 16.49 9.82
C PHE A 370 8.33 17.43 8.75
N GLY A 371 8.81 17.36 7.50
CA GLY A 371 8.25 18.13 6.40
C GLY A 371 6.78 17.79 6.13
N MET A 372 6.43 16.50 6.12
CA MET A 372 5.05 16.05 5.97
C MET A 372 4.17 16.46 7.15
N PHE A 373 4.69 16.34 8.39
CA PHE A 373 4.00 16.80 9.59
C PHE A 373 3.70 18.30 9.54
N LEU A 374 4.71 19.13 9.21
CA LEU A 374 4.55 20.57 9.11
C LEU A 374 3.53 20.94 8.01
N PHE A 375 3.61 20.26 6.86
CA PHE A 375 2.64 20.43 5.78
C PHE A 375 1.22 20.11 6.25
N ASN A 376 1.01 18.93 6.86
CA ASN A 376 -0.30 18.50 7.35
C ASN A 376 -0.85 19.42 8.45
N ALA A 377 -0.01 19.87 9.40
CA ALA A 377 -0.44 20.76 10.47
C ALA A 377 -0.91 22.13 9.95
N CYS A 378 -0.15 22.72 9.02
CA CYS A 378 -0.50 24.01 8.43
C CYS A 378 -1.67 23.92 7.44
N TYR A 379 -1.72 22.86 6.63
CA TYR A 379 -2.85 22.62 5.72
C TYR A 379 -4.15 22.39 6.51
N PHE A 380 -4.08 21.62 7.59
CA PHE A 380 -5.22 21.36 8.46
C PHE A 380 -5.68 22.63 9.18
N SER A 381 -4.75 23.41 9.73
CA SER A 381 -5.09 24.67 10.41
C SER A 381 -5.76 25.67 9.46
N GLN A 382 -5.31 25.75 8.20
CA GLN A 382 -5.97 26.57 7.18
C GLN A 382 -7.39 26.12 6.90
N PHE A 383 -7.61 24.81 6.77
CA PHE A 383 -8.94 24.24 6.55
C PHE A 383 -9.87 24.59 7.72
N ILE A 384 -9.46 24.32 8.96
CA ILE A 384 -10.23 24.64 10.17
C ILE A 384 -10.54 26.13 10.25
N PHE A 385 -9.54 26.98 10.04
CA PHE A 385 -9.70 28.44 10.12
C PHE A 385 -10.69 28.95 9.07
N THR A 386 -10.57 28.49 7.83
CA THR A 386 -11.49 28.83 6.73
C THR A 386 -12.92 28.42 7.08
N MET A 387 -13.10 27.17 7.50
CA MET A 387 -14.42 26.61 7.80
C MET A 387 -15.09 27.31 9.00
N SER A 388 -14.29 27.69 10.00
CA SER A 388 -14.76 28.46 11.16
C SER A 388 -15.21 29.87 10.77
N LEU A 389 -14.45 30.54 9.91
CA LEU A 389 -14.81 31.86 9.39
C LEU A 389 -16.09 31.82 8.55
N VAL A 390 -16.23 30.84 7.66
CA VAL A 390 -17.44 30.65 6.84
C VAL A 390 -18.65 30.41 7.73
N SER A 391 -18.55 29.49 8.69
CA SER A 391 -19.62 29.22 9.65
C SER A 391 -20.04 30.49 10.39
N ARG A 392 -19.08 31.34 10.74
CA ARG A 392 -19.31 32.59 11.45
C ARG A 392 -19.88 33.73 10.59
N ALA A 393 -19.41 33.86 9.35
CA ALA A 393 -19.85 34.90 8.42
C ALA A 393 -21.28 34.66 7.93
N PHE A 394 -21.65 33.39 7.68
CA PHE A 394 -22.93 33.06 7.06
C PHE A 394 -23.94 32.39 8.00
N GLY A 395 -23.61 32.29 9.30
CA GLY A 395 -24.54 31.94 10.38
C GLY A 395 -25.12 30.52 10.36
N SER A 396 -24.72 29.65 9.42
CA SER A 396 -25.17 28.27 9.37
C SER A 396 -24.10 27.34 8.78
N PHE A 397 -24.23 26.04 9.06
CA PHE A 397 -23.43 25.00 8.40
C PHE A 397 -23.85 24.79 6.94
N LEU A 398 -24.94 25.42 6.47
CA LEU A 398 -25.51 25.16 5.14
C LEU A 398 -24.60 25.61 3.98
N PRO A 399 -23.94 26.78 4.01
CA PRO A 399 -22.95 27.16 2.99
C PRO A 399 -21.74 26.24 3.01
N LEU A 400 -21.39 25.68 4.18
CA LEU A 400 -20.28 24.76 4.34
C LEU A 400 -20.60 23.38 3.75
N THR A 401 -21.79 22.85 4.02
CA THR A 401 -22.26 21.61 3.39
C THR A 401 -22.52 21.80 1.90
N PHE A 402 -22.96 22.98 1.46
CA PHE A 402 -23.10 23.29 0.05
C PHE A 402 -21.74 23.38 -0.65
N LEU A 403 -20.76 24.08 -0.08
CA LEU A 403 -19.41 24.18 -0.63
C LEU A 403 -18.77 22.79 -0.76
N LEU A 404 -18.71 22.03 0.34
CA LEU A 404 -18.09 20.70 0.36
C LEU A 404 -18.88 19.69 -0.49
N GLY A 405 -20.22 19.77 -0.47
CA GLY A 405 -21.10 18.92 -1.25
C GLY A 405 -20.99 19.17 -2.75
N MET A 406 -20.93 20.44 -3.18
CA MET A 406 -20.75 20.80 -4.59
C MET A 406 -19.39 20.37 -5.12
N GLU A 407 -18.33 20.56 -4.33
CA GLU A 407 -16.99 20.05 -4.68
C GLU A 407 -16.97 18.52 -4.79
N LEU A 408 -17.57 17.82 -3.83
CA LEU A 408 -17.67 16.36 -3.86
C LEU A 408 -18.48 15.87 -5.08
N CYS A 409 -19.62 16.52 -5.39
CA CYS A 409 -20.41 16.25 -6.59
C CYS A 409 -19.61 16.50 -7.87
N ALA A 410 -18.82 17.58 -7.93
CA ALA A 410 -17.97 17.88 -9.07
C ALA A 410 -16.87 16.81 -9.25
N ILE A 411 -16.26 16.34 -8.16
CA ILE A 411 -15.30 15.23 -8.18
C ILE A 411 -15.98 13.95 -8.66
N PHE A 412 -17.18 13.64 -8.18
CA PHE A 412 -17.93 12.47 -8.65
C PHE A 412 -18.30 12.56 -10.13
N ALA A 413 -18.77 13.71 -10.60
CA ALA A 413 -19.04 13.94 -12.00
C ALA A 413 -17.79 13.79 -12.86
N TYR A 414 -16.65 14.32 -12.39
CA TYR A 414 -15.36 14.23 -13.06
C TYR A 414 -14.82 12.80 -13.12
N MET A 415 -14.85 12.07 -12.00
CA MET A 415 -14.48 10.66 -11.92
C MET A 415 -15.43 9.79 -12.75
N GLY A 416 -16.71 10.13 -12.80
CA GLY A 416 -17.72 9.50 -13.64
C GLY A 416 -17.42 9.70 -15.12
N TYR A 417 -17.09 10.93 -15.53
CA TYR A 417 -16.69 11.27 -16.90
C TYR A 417 -15.44 10.50 -17.35
N LYS A 418 -14.45 10.28 -16.46
CA LYS A 418 -13.29 9.42 -16.74
C LYS A 418 -13.61 7.92 -16.66
N GLY A 419 -14.82 7.56 -16.21
CA GLY A 419 -15.25 6.19 -15.94
C GLY A 419 -14.46 5.53 -14.81
N GLU A 420 -13.87 6.31 -13.90
CA GLU A 420 -13.08 5.83 -12.76
C GLU A 420 -13.92 5.66 -11.49
N LEU A 421 -15.07 6.34 -11.42
CA LEU A 421 -15.96 6.34 -10.25
C LEU A 421 -16.38 4.93 -9.78
N PHE A 422 -16.58 4.00 -10.71
CA PHE A 422 -16.97 2.63 -10.38
C PHE A 422 -15.80 1.65 -10.43
N GLY A 423 -14.60 2.11 -10.74
CA GLY A 423 -13.45 1.24 -10.82
C GLY A 423 -13.19 0.44 -9.54
N HIS A 424 -13.39 1.08 -8.38
CA HIS A 424 -13.28 0.45 -7.07
C HIS A 424 -14.35 -0.62 -6.80
N SER A 425 -15.60 -0.34 -7.19
CA SER A 425 -16.73 -1.27 -7.00
C SER A 425 -16.57 -2.60 -7.70
N LEU A 426 -15.77 -2.56 -8.75
CA LEU A 426 -15.57 -3.63 -9.68
C LEU A 426 -14.36 -4.51 -9.27
N ILE A 427 -13.44 -3.99 -8.43
CA ILE A 427 -12.36 -4.75 -7.79
C ILE A 427 -12.90 -5.55 -6.60
N SER A 428 -13.83 -5.00 -5.82
CA SER A 428 -14.58 -5.75 -4.82
C SER A 428 -15.56 -6.70 -5.51
N GLN A 429 -15.50 -8.00 -5.24
CA GLN A 429 -16.41 -8.98 -5.86
C GLN A 429 -17.88 -8.52 -5.85
N PRO A 430 -18.65 -8.78 -6.92
CA PRO A 430 -19.99 -8.23 -7.12
C PRO A 430 -20.98 -8.88 -6.15
N SER A 431 -21.11 -8.34 -4.95
CA SER A 431 -22.36 -8.46 -4.21
C SER A 431 -23.27 -7.30 -4.65
N THR A 432 -24.54 -7.61 -4.89
CA THR A 432 -25.55 -6.66 -5.42
C THR A 432 -25.77 -5.42 -4.54
N PHE A 433 -25.36 -5.47 -3.27
CA PHE A 433 -25.46 -4.36 -2.34
C PHE A 433 -24.18 -3.49 -2.29
N ASN A 434 -23.04 -3.98 -2.80
CA ASN A 434 -21.74 -3.34 -2.62
C ASN A 434 -21.23 -2.52 -3.81
N SER A 435 -21.83 -2.62 -5.01
CA SER A 435 -21.20 -1.98 -6.17
C SER A 435 -21.29 -0.44 -6.15
N ASN A 436 -22.43 0.16 -5.81
CA ASN A 436 -22.55 1.62 -5.96
C ASN A 436 -22.28 2.40 -4.67
N VAL A 437 -22.61 1.82 -3.50
CA VAL A 437 -22.56 2.52 -2.21
C VAL A 437 -21.14 2.56 -1.64
N VAL A 438 -20.40 1.45 -1.75
CA VAL A 438 -19.05 1.35 -1.18
C VAL A 438 -18.08 2.36 -1.81
N PRO A 439 -17.98 2.51 -3.14
CA PRO A 439 -17.12 3.53 -3.72
C PRO A 439 -17.53 4.93 -3.29
N LEU A 440 -18.84 5.23 -3.24
CA LEU A 440 -19.32 6.53 -2.80
C LEU A 440 -18.82 6.86 -1.39
N ILE A 441 -18.95 5.91 -0.46
CA ILE A 441 -18.45 6.06 0.92
C ILE A 441 -16.93 6.23 0.93
N VAL A 442 -16.20 5.36 0.22
CA VAL A 442 -14.74 5.36 0.19
C VAL A 442 -14.18 6.65 -0.41
N TYR A 443 -14.71 7.09 -1.55
CA TYR A 443 -14.32 8.35 -2.19
C TYR A 443 -14.71 9.56 -1.37
N THR A 444 -15.87 9.54 -0.71
CA THR A 444 -16.26 10.61 0.24
C THR A 444 -15.27 10.66 1.40
N ALA A 445 -14.87 9.51 1.96
CA ALA A 445 -13.89 9.45 3.04
C ALA A 445 -12.52 9.98 2.57
N TYR A 446 -12.03 9.56 1.40
CA TYR A 446 -10.77 10.07 0.87
C TYR A 446 -10.84 11.55 0.53
N TYR A 447 -11.95 12.04 -0.02
CA TYR A 447 -12.15 13.46 -0.24
C TYR A 447 -12.08 14.24 1.08
N LEU A 448 -12.83 13.81 2.11
CA LEU A 448 -12.83 14.45 3.42
C LEU A 448 -11.45 14.44 4.08
N LEU A 449 -10.64 13.41 3.85
CA LEU A 449 -9.25 13.36 4.30
C LEU A 449 -8.37 14.31 3.49
N VAL A 450 -8.38 14.24 2.16
CA VAL A 450 -7.51 15.09 1.30
C VAL A 450 -7.82 16.57 1.46
N VAL A 451 -9.09 16.91 1.66
CA VAL A 451 -9.54 18.30 1.83
C VAL A 451 -9.09 18.91 3.17
N SER A 452 -8.84 18.08 4.18
CA SER A 452 -8.54 18.53 5.55
C SER A 452 -7.11 18.21 5.99
N VAL A 453 -6.66 16.96 5.85
CA VAL A 453 -5.34 16.46 6.24
C VAL A 453 -4.86 15.42 5.20
N PRO A 454 -4.04 15.81 4.21
CA PRO A 454 -3.73 14.96 3.06
C PRO A 454 -3.16 13.59 3.43
N MET A 455 -3.87 12.55 2.98
CA MET A 455 -3.47 11.15 3.07
C MET A 455 -2.93 10.70 1.71
N LEU A 456 -1.63 10.40 1.62
CA LEU A 456 -0.96 10.10 0.36
C LEU A 456 -1.53 8.85 -0.33
N ILE A 457 -2.10 7.89 0.40
CA ILE A 457 -2.75 6.72 -0.22
C ILE A 457 -3.89 7.14 -1.15
N ALA A 458 -4.58 8.24 -0.86
CA ALA A 458 -5.70 8.72 -1.65
C ALA A 458 -5.29 9.09 -3.08
N GLY A 459 -4.02 9.44 -3.32
CA GLY A 459 -3.52 9.69 -4.67
C GLY A 459 -3.11 8.44 -5.44
N SER A 460 -3.25 7.25 -4.86
CA SER A 460 -3.03 5.99 -5.56
C SER A 460 -3.98 5.91 -6.77
N PRO A 461 -3.56 5.36 -7.91
CA PRO A 461 -4.43 5.18 -9.07
C PRO A 461 -5.67 4.31 -8.82
N LEU A 462 -5.64 3.52 -7.75
CA LEU A 462 -6.80 2.74 -7.31
C LEU A 462 -7.82 3.61 -6.59
N GLU A 463 -7.36 4.65 -5.88
CA GLU A 463 -8.17 5.54 -5.04
C GLU A 463 -8.65 6.75 -5.86
N LEU A 464 -8.40 8.00 -5.44
CA LEU A 464 -8.75 9.20 -6.22
C LEU A 464 -7.87 9.39 -7.46
N GLY A 465 -6.68 8.78 -7.47
CA GLY A 465 -5.67 9.01 -8.49
C GLY A 465 -4.88 10.31 -8.26
N PRO A 466 -3.66 10.39 -8.84
CA PRO A 466 -2.72 11.46 -8.52
C PRO A 466 -3.16 12.83 -9.03
N GLU A 467 -3.90 12.85 -10.14
CA GLU A 467 -4.42 14.08 -10.74
C GLU A 467 -5.48 14.75 -9.85
N VAL A 468 -6.46 13.98 -9.37
CA VAL A 468 -7.52 14.47 -8.50
C VAL A 468 -6.96 14.79 -7.12
N PHE A 469 -6.12 13.92 -6.57
CA PHE A 469 -5.46 14.14 -5.28
C PHE A 469 -4.66 15.45 -5.26
N GLY A 470 -3.73 15.64 -6.20
CA GLY A 470 -2.97 16.88 -6.31
C GLY A 470 -3.87 18.07 -6.64
N GLY A 471 -4.82 17.90 -7.56
CA GLY A 471 -5.80 18.92 -7.92
C GLY A 471 -6.55 19.48 -6.71
N ILE A 472 -7.08 18.60 -5.84
CA ILE A 472 -7.79 18.99 -4.61
C ILE A 472 -6.86 19.74 -3.66
N MET A 473 -5.62 19.28 -3.48
CA MET A 473 -4.67 19.97 -2.57
C MET A 473 -4.39 21.41 -3.03
N VAL A 474 -4.09 21.61 -4.31
CA VAL A 474 -3.84 22.95 -4.87
C VAL A 474 -5.12 23.78 -4.85
N TRP A 475 -6.25 23.21 -5.26
CA TRP A 475 -7.56 23.86 -5.21
C TRP A 475 -7.89 24.33 -3.81
N ARG A 476 -7.67 23.50 -2.79
CA ARG A 476 -7.98 23.83 -1.39
C ARG A 476 -7.07 24.92 -0.85
N LEU A 477 -5.77 24.87 -1.14
CA LEU A 477 -4.85 25.96 -0.82
C LEU A 477 -5.32 27.28 -1.46
N LEU A 478 -5.70 27.29 -2.74
CA LEU A 478 -6.13 28.53 -3.39
C LEU A 478 -7.48 29.04 -2.86
N THR A 479 -8.46 28.15 -2.75
CA THR A 479 -9.82 28.51 -2.33
C THR A 479 -9.91 28.93 -0.88
N ASN A 480 -9.13 28.34 0.03
CA ASN A 480 -9.09 28.80 1.42
C ASN A 480 -8.75 30.28 1.50
N GLY A 481 -7.74 30.76 0.75
CA GLY A 481 -7.38 32.18 0.72
C GLY A 481 -8.52 33.08 0.21
N GLY A 482 -9.18 32.69 -0.88
CA GLY A 482 -10.31 33.44 -1.44
C GLY A 482 -11.54 33.46 -0.52
N VAL A 483 -11.86 32.33 0.09
CA VAL A 483 -12.99 32.19 1.02
C VAL A 483 -12.73 32.97 2.31
N ILE A 484 -11.51 32.94 2.85
CA ILE A 484 -11.12 33.75 4.01
C ILE A 484 -11.28 35.24 3.69
N TYR A 485 -10.82 35.69 2.52
CA TYR A 485 -10.95 37.08 2.10
C TYR A 485 -12.42 37.54 2.08
N VAL A 486 -13.30 36.74 1.48
CA VAL A 486 -14.74 37.03 1.42
C VAL A 486 -15.37 36.99 2.81
N ALA A 487 -15.12 35.94 3.59
CA ALA A 487 -15.70 35.78 4.92
C ALA A 487 -15.28 36.89 5.89
N LEU A 488 -14.01 37.33 5.84
CA LEU A 488 -13.54 38.45 6.64
C LEU A 488 -14.11 39.80 6.16
N GLY A 489 -14.36 39.95 4.86
CA GLY A 489 -15.05 41.11 4.31
C GLY A 489 -16.46 41.26 4.87
N GLU A 490 -17.21 40.16 4.95
CA GLU A 490 -18.55 40.14 5.57
C GLU A 490 -18.52 40.37 7.09
N LEU A 491 -17.43 39.98 7.75
CA LEU A 491 -17.24 40.15 9.20
C LEU A 491 -16.63 41.52 9.59
N ALA A 492 -16.36 42.40 8.63
CA ALA A 492 -15.61 43.64 8.86
C ALA A 492 -16.32 44.65 9.79
N GLU A 493 -17.63 44.53 10.00
CA GLU A 493 -18.38 45.40 10.91
C GLU A 493 -18.39 44.84 12.35
N GLY A 494 -17.47 45.32 13.20
CA GLY A 494 -17.56 45.15 14.66
C GLY A 494 -16.86 43.91 15.25
N HIS A 495 -15.87 43.33 14.58
CA HIS A 495 -15.17 42.12 15.05
C HIS A 495 -13.66 42.30 15.23
N TYR A 496 -13.07 41.46 16.09
CA TYR A 496 -11.67 41.56 16.55
C TYR A 496 -10.62 41.16 15.52
N LEU A 497 -11.01 40.39 14.51
CA LEU A 497 -10.10 39.91 13.47
C LEU A 497 -10.34 40.72 12.20
N ASP A 498 -9.47 41.71 11.95
CA ASP A 498 -9.52 42.46 10.71
C ASP A 498 -9.05 41.62 9.52
N LEU A 499 -9.42 42.06 8.32
CA LEU A 499 -9.05 41.41 7.07
C LEU A 499 -7.52 41.23 6.97
N THR A 500 -6.75 42.23 7.40
CA THR A 500 -5.28 42.23 7.35
C THR A 500 -4.70 41.10 8.19
N THR A 501 -5.12 40.99 9.46
CA THR A 501 -4.58 39.99 10.40
C THR A 501 -4.99 38.59 10.00
N GLY A 502 -6.25 38.39 9.59
CA GLY A 502 -6.72 37.09 9.12
C GLY A 502 -5.99 36.61 7.86
N MET A 503 -5.77 37.49 6.88
CA MET A 503 -4.99 37.17 5.68
C MET A 503 -3.51 36.96 5.98
N ALA A 504 -2.93 37.69 6.94
CA ALA A 504 -1.55 37.49 7.39
C ALA A 504 -1.37 36.12 8.07
N ALA A 505 -2.31 35.72 8.94
CA ALA A 505 -2.30 34.40 9.57
C ALA A 505 -2.41 33.27 8.53
N TYR A 506 -3.31 33.43 7.56
CA TYR A 506 -3.43 32.50 6.44
C TYR A 506 -2.14 32.41 5.61
N GLY A 507 -1.55 33.55 5.25
CA GLY A 507 -0.31 33.63 4.47
C GLY A 507 0.89 33.01 5.19
N LEU A 508 1.01 33.21 6.51
CA LEU A 508 2.03 32.58 7.33
C LEU A 508 1.87 31.05 7.33
N SER A 509 0.65 30.56 7.56
CA SER A 509 0.36 29.12 7.52
C SER A 509 0.64 28.54 6.13
N LEU A 510 0.32 29.27 5.05
CA LEU A 510 0.60 28.85 3.68
C LEU A 510 2.10 28.73 3.43
N GLY A 511 2.88 29.72 3.85
CA GLY A 511 4.34 29.70 3.75
C GLY A 511 4.94 28.49 4.46
N LEU A 512 4.49 28.21 5.69
CA LEU A 512 4.94 27.05 6.47
C LEU A 512 4.52 25.72 5.83
N ALA A 513 3.30 25.63 5.31
CA ALA A 513 2.84 24.46 4.56
C ALA A 513 3.74 24.19 3.35
N LEU A 514 4.02 25.22 2.54
CA LEU A 514 4.89 25.10 1.36
C LEU A 514 6.33 24.73 1.74
N ILE A 515 6.87 25.26 2.85
CA ILE A 515 8.16 24.85 3.40
C ILE A 515 8.14 23.37 3.81
N GLY A 516 7.09 22.93 4.50
CA GLY A 516 6.87 21.53 4.87
C GLY A 516 6.85 20.61 3.64
N LEU A 517 6.07 20.97 2.62
CA LEU A 517 5.97 20.24 1.37
C LEU A 517 7.32 20.18 0.64
N ALA A 518 8.05 21.29 0.59
CA ALA A 518 9.39 21.34 -0.01
C ALA A 518 10.38 20.45 0.76
N LEU A 519 10.35 20.46 2.10
CA LEU A 519 11.17 19.58 2.94
C LEU A 519 10.83 18.11 2.73
N PHE A 520 9.54 17.77 2.63
CA PHE A 520 9.07 16.43 2.30
C PHE A 520 9.60 15.98 0.94
N LEU A 521 9.28 16.70 -0.13
CA LEU A 521 9.63 16.34 -1.51
C LEU A 521 11.14 16.30 -1.75
N ARG A 522 11.91 17.21 -1.13
CA ARG A 522 13.38 17.24 -1.25
C ARG A 522 14.03 15.97 -0.69
N ASN A 523 13.44 15.39 0.35
CA ASN A 523 14.00 14.21 1.02
C ASN A 523 13.39 12.88 0.52
N CYS A 524 12.41 12.91 -0.40
CA CYS A 524 11.95 11.72 -1.10
C CYS A 524 13.10 11.00 -1.83
N ASP A 525 12.98 9.68 -2.00
CA ASP A 525 13.96 8.88 -2.73
C ASP A 525 14.23 9.47 -4.12
N GLU A 526 15.49 9.47 -4.56
CA GLU A 526 15.86 10.07 -5.86
C GLU A 526 15.28 9.31 -7.05
N ASN A 527 14.98 8.01 -6.87
CA ASN A 527 14.34 7.19 -7.89
C ASN A 527 12.82 7.31 -7.84
N PHE A 528 12.27 7.94 -6.81
CA PHE A 528 10.85 8.19 -6.75
C PHE A 528 10.51 9.34 -7.69
N ASP A 529 9.66 9.05 -8.67
CA ASP A 529 9.14 10.08 -9.55
C ASP A 529 8.21 11.00 -8.77
N ARG A 530 8.74 12.14 -8.36
CA ARG A 530 8.01 13.17 -7.60
C ARG A 530 6.79 13.68 -8.34
N SER A 531 6.76 13.55 -9.68
CA SER A 531 5.58 13.90 -10.45
C SER A 531 4.39 13.01 -10.10
N LEU A 532 4.59 11.81 -9.53
CA LEU A 532 3.51 10.89 -9.14
C LEU A 532 2.50 11.50 -8.16
N PHE A 533 2.84 12.55 -7.42
CA PHE A 533 1.86 13.26 -6.58
C PHE A 533 1.00 14.26 -7.36
N TRP A 534 1.41 14.61 -8.58
CA TRP A 534 0.87 15.72 -9.38
C TRP A 534 0.67 15.34 -10.86
N ARG A 535 0.68 14.04 -11.19
CA ARG A 535 0.60 13.61 -12.59
C ARG A 535 -0.78 13.96 -13.13
N PRO A 536 -0.89 14.61 -14.30
CA PRO A 536 -2.16 14.84 -14.99
C PRO A 536 -2.61 13.56 -15.71
N LYS A 537 -2.47 12.41 -15.05
CA LYS A 537 -2.85 11.11 -15.59
C LYS A 537 -3.90 10.51 -14.67
N SER A 538 -4.95 10.03 -15.30
CA SER A 538 -6.01 9.25 -14.66
C SER A 538 -5.43 7.97 -14.02
N GLY A 539 -6.11 7.44 -13.00
CA GLY A 539 -5.73 6.18 -12.37
C GLY A 539 -5.63 5.04 -13.40
N LYS A 540 -6.55 5.00 -14.36
CA LYS A 540 -6.53 4.09 -15.52
C LYS A 540 -5.27 4.21 -16.36
N GLN A 541 -4.87 5.42 -16.73
CA GLN A 541 -3.65 5.64 -17.51
C GLN A 541 -2.41 5.19 -16.74
N LEU A 542 -2.36 5.46 -15.44
CA LEU A 542 -1.25 5.02 -14.60
C LEU A 542 -1.20 3.50 -14.47
N CYS A 543 -2.35 2.83 -14.27
CA CYS A 543 -2.43 1.36 -14.30
C CYS A 543 -1.95 0.79 -15.64
N ARG A 544 -2.33 1.40 -16.77
CA ARG A 544 -1.85 1.00 -18.10
C ARG A 544 -0.34 1.17 -18.24
N GLU A 545 0.22 2.27 -17.75
CA GLU A 545 1.67 2.50 -17.78
C GLU A 545 2.42 1.49 -16.93
N CYS A 546 1.96 1.26 -15.70
CA CYS A 546 2.51 0.24 -14.82
C CYS A 546 2.43 -1.15 -15.47
N TRP A 547 1.34 -1.45 -16.18
CA TRP A 547 1.17 -2.70 -16.92
C TRP A 547 2.17 -2.87 -18.06
N MET A 548 2.56 -1.78 -18.71
CA MET A 548 3.46 -1.80 -19.87
C MET A 548 4.94 -1.63 -19.47
N ASP A 549 5.23 -1.05 -18.31
CA ASP A 549 6.59 -0.75 -17.88
C ASP A 549 7.32 -1.99 -17.36
N THR A 550 8.11 -2.63 -18.24
CA THR A 550 9.04 -3.74 -17.97
C THR A 550 10.02 -3.59 -16.78
N LYS A 551 10.13 -2.42 -16.12
CA LYS A 551 11.12 -2.16 -15.07
C LYS A 551 10.56 -2.03 -13.65
N THR A 552 9.26 -1.82 -13.47
CA THR A 552 8.61 -1.49 -12.19
C THR A 552 8.03 -2.70 -11.42
N TRP A 553 8.47 -3.91 -11.77
CA TRP A 553 7.83 -5.15 -11.34
C TRP A 553 8.35 -5.70 -9.99
N HIS A 554 7.49 -6.42 -9.28
CA HIS A 554 7.79 -7.15 -8.04
C HIS A 554 9.04 -8.00 -8.20
N LYS A 555 9.88 -8.00 -7.17
CA LYS A 555 11.04 -8.89 -7.08
C LYS A 555 10.69 -10.36 -6.84
N GLU A 556 9.45 -10.65 -6.46
CA GLU A 556 8.98 -11.99 -6.07
C GLU A 556 8.25 -12.72 -7.20
N SER A 557 7.84 -12.02 -8.26
CA SER A 557 7.38 -12.67 -9.48
C SER A 557 8.59 -13.32 -10.15
N LEU A 558 8.58 -14.65 -10.25
CA LEU A 558 9.66 -15.39 -10.92
C LEU A 558 9.73 -15.01 -12.40
N THR A 559 8.59 -14.61 -12.97
CA THR A 559 8.48 -14.14 -14.35
C THR A 559 7.49 -12.97 -14.48
N LYS A 560 7.66 -12.16 -15.54
CA LYS A 560 6.69 -11.14 -15.97
C LYS A 560 5.24 -11.66 -16.02
N ASN A 561 5.06 -12.93 -16.38
CA ASN A 561 3.74 -13.52 -16.55
C ASN A 561 3.03 -13.82 -15.20
N ASP A 562 3.77 -14.14 -14.14
CA ASP A 562 3.21 -14.36 -12.79
C ASP A 562 2.70 -13.06 -12.16
N GLU A 563 3.30 -11.94 -12.55
CA GLU A 563 2.90 -10.64 -12.06
C GLU A 563 1.74 -10.05 -12.84
N VAL A 564 1.77 -10.19 -14.16
CA VAL A 564 0.63 -9.86 -15.00
C VAL A 564 -0.60 -10.67 -14.56
N TRP A 565 -0.41 -11.91 -14.07
CA TRP A 565 -1.44 -12.69 -13.39
C TRP A 565 -1.97 -12.02 -12.11
N ASN A 566 -1.10 -11.67 -11.16
CA ASN A 566 -1.51 -11.02 -9.90
C ASN A 566 -2.22 -9.70 -10.15
N TRP A 567 -1.78 -8.94 -11.15
CA TRP A 567 -2.44 -7.73 -11.59
C TRP A 567 -3.74 -8.00 -12.35
N ALA A 568 -3.88 -9.08 -13.13
CA ALA A 568 -5.14 -9.47 -13.78
C ALA A 568 -6.19 -9.97 -12.77
N GLU A 569 -5.75 -10.58 -11.66
CA GLU A 569 -6.61 -10.97 -10.54
C GLU A 569 -7.12 -9.73 -9.79
N PHE A 570 -6.27 -8.70 -9.67
CA PHE A 570 -6.53 -7.50 -8.88
C PHE A 570 -7.16 -6.33 -9.67
N ILE A 571 -6.77 -6.13 -10.93
CA ILE A 571 -7.26 -5.06 -11.79
C ILE A 571 -8.55 -5.50 -12.45
N HIS A 572 -9.60 -4.72 -12.25
CA HIS A 572 -10.85 -4.95 -12.95
C HIS A 572 -10.70 -4.74 -14.48
N PRO A 573 -11.36 -5.56 -15.33
CA PRO A 573 -11.41 -5.42 -16.78
C PRO A 573 -11.46 -3.99 -17.34
N THR A 574 -12.22 -3.08 -16.71
CA THR A 574 -12.34 -1.67 -17.15
C THR A 574 -11.04 -0.87 -17.14
N TYR A 575 -10.05 -1.28 -16.37
CA TYR A 575 -8.71 -0.69 -16.33
C TYR A 575 -7.76 -1.36 -17.32
N LEU A 576 -8.12 -2.52 -17.87
CA LEU A 576 -7.39 -3.24 -18.90
C LEU A 576 -7.95 -2.87 -20.27
N PRO A 577 -7.26 -2.02 -21.05
CA PRO A 577 -7.63 -1.78 -22.44
C PRO A 577 -7.70 -3.11 -23.20
N PHE A 578 -8.85 -3.38 -23.82
CA PHE A 578 -9.14 -4.62 -24.53
C PHE A 578 -8.17 -4.86 -25.70
N ASP A 579 -7.71 -3.77 -26.31
CA ASP A 579 -6.67 -3.70 -27.33
C ASP A 579 -5.28 -4.10 -26.82
N ILE A 580 -5.05 -4.12 -25.52
CA ILE A 580 -3.79 -4.60 -24.90
C ILE A 580 -3.97 -6.00 -24.30
N LEU A 581 -5.12 -6.26 -23.65
CA LEU A 581 -5.39 -7.55 -23.02
C LEU A 581 -5.47 -8.67 -24.07
N THR A 582 -6.10 -8.40 -25.22
CA THR A 582 -6.29 -9.39 -26.29
C THR A 582 -4.96 -9.83 -26.89
N PRO A 583 -4.08 -8.93 -27.38
CA PRO A 583 -2.76 -9.34 -27.88
C PRO A 583 -1.92 -9.99 -26.79
N TRP A 584 -2.02 -9.56 -25.53
CA TRP A 584 -1.28 -10.23 -24.46
C TRP A 584 -1.74 -11.68 -24.26
N ILE A 585 -3.06 -11.94 -24.22
CA ILE A 585 -3.58 -13.31 -24.12
C ILE A 585 -3.22 -14.12 -25.37
N CYS A 586 -3.53 -13.61 -26.57
CA CYS A 586 -3.36 -14.35 -27.82
C CYS A 586 -1.89 -14.52 -28.23
N GLU A 587 -1.06 -13.48 -28.10
CA GLU A 587 0.31 -13.49 -28.61
C GLU A 587 1.32 -13.88 -27.52
N THR A 588 1.14 -13.38 -26.29
CA THR A 588 2.15 -13.59 -25.24
C THR A 588 1.87 -14.85 -24.42
N LEU A 589 0.64 -15.07 -23.97
CA LEU A 589 0.30 -16.28 -23.21
C LEU A 589 0.21 -17.48 -24.14
N VAL A 590 -0.61 -17.37 -25.19
CA VAL A 590 -0.92 -18.49 -26.06
C VAL A 590 0.26 -18.77 -26.98
N GLY A 591 0.81 -17.75 -27.64
CA GLY A 591 2.04 -17.94 -28.44
C GLY A 591 3.20 -18.57 -27.66
N LYS A 592 3.35 -18.27 -26.36
CA LYS A 592 4.46 -18.80 -25.55
C LYS A 592 4.22 -20.17 -24.93
N TYR A 593 2.99 -20.49 -24.54
CA TYR A 593 2.68 -21.70 -23.77
C TYR A 593 1.74 -22.68 -24.49
N TYR A 594 1.37 -22.38 -25.73
CA TYR A 594 0.69 -23.33 -26.60
C TYR A 594 1.56 -24.56 -26.90
N ASP A 595 2.85 -24.34 -27.13
CA ASP A 595 3.80 -25.44 -27.31
C ASP A 595 3.96 -26.22 -25.99
N LYS A 596 3.51 -27.48 -25.99
CA LYS A 596 3.59 -28.38 -24.84
C LYS A 596 5.02 -28.68 -24.40
N SER A 597 6.03 -28.39 -25.24
CA SER A 597 7.44 -28.53 -24.88
C SER A 597 7.95 -27.38 -23.99
N VAL A 598 7.27 -26.24 -23.97
CA VAL A 598 7.62 -25.11 -23.11
C VAL A 598 7.03 -25.35 -21.73
N GLU A 599 7.90 -25.36 -20.71
CA GLU A 599 7.49 -25.57 -19.34
C GLU A 599 6.51 -24.46 -18.91
N ARG A 600 5.28 -24.87 -18.59
CA ARG A 600 4.23 -23.94 -18.15
C ARG A 600 4.55 -23.41 -16.75
N PRO A 601 4.22 -22.15 -16.43
CA PRO A 601 4.36 -21.63 -15.07
C PRO A 601 3.56 -22.50 -14.09
N GLU A 602 4.04 -22.69 -12.87
CA GLU A 602 3.38 -23.56 -11.87
C GLU A 602 1.91 -23.18 -11.65
N TRP A 603 1.57 -21.88 -11.70
CA TRP A 603 0.20 -21.43 -11.55
C TRP A 603 -0.73 -21.89 -12.69
N MET A 604 -0.23 -22.13 -13.91
CA MET A 604 -1.05 -22.72 -14.98
C MET A 604 -1.25 -24.24 -14.83
N ARG A 605 -0.42 -24.91 -14.01
CA ARG A 605 -0.49 -26.37 -13.85
C ARG A 605 -1.59 -26.79 -12.90
N SER A 606 -2.01 -25.91 -11.98
CA SER A 606 -3.12 -26.19 -11.07
C SER A 606 -4.46 -26.04 -11.79
N LYS A 607 -5.27 -27.10 -11.80
CA LYS A 607 -6.65 -27.06 -12.30
C LYS A 607 -7.51 -25.98 -11.62
N GLU A 608 -7.21 -25.66 -10.36
CA GLU A 608 -7.91 -24.60 -9.63
C GLU A 608 -7.56 -23.21 -10.17
N ALA A 609 -6.27 -22.94 -10.38
CA ALA A 609 -5.80 -21.66 -10.90
C ALA A 609 -6.19 -21.47 -12.37
N GLU A 610 -6.13 -22.52 -13.18
CA GLU A 610 -6.73 -22.58 -14.52
C GLU A 610 -8.23 -22.25 -14.47
N GLY A 611 -8.97 -22.88 -13.56
CA GLY A 611 -10.41 -22.62 -13.38
C GLY A 611 -10.70 -21.17 -13.01
N LYS A 612 -9.90 -20.60 -12.10
CA LYS A 612 -9.99 -19.17 -11.72
C LYS A 612 -9.66 -18.26 -12.90
N PHE A 613 -8.66 -18.59 -13.71
CA PHE A 613 -8.30 -17.81 -14.90
C PHE A 613 -9.43 -17.75 -15.91
N ILE A 614 -9.89 -18.93 -16.34
CA ILE A 614 -10.91 -19.05 -17.37
C ILE A 614 -12.19 -18.37 -16.90
N LYS A 615 -12.56 -18.58 -15.64
CA LYS A 615 -13.69 -17.88 -15.02
C LYS A 615 -13.49 -16.36 -15.08
N ARG A 616 -12.32 -15.85 -14.69
CA ARG A 616 -12.07 -14.40 -14.66
C ARG A 616 -12.00 -13.77 -16.04
N VAL A 617 -11.37 -14.43 -17.01
CA VAL A 617 -11.37 -13.98 -18.41
C VAL A 617 -12.79 -14.05 -18.98
N SER A 618 -13.55 -15.11 -18.72
CA SER A 618 -14.96 -15.18 -19.13
C SER A 618 -15.78 -14.05 -18.52
N GLU A 619 -15.63 -13.75 -17.22
CA GLU A 619 -16.27 -12.62 -16.55
C GLU A 619 -15.89 -11.28 -17.19
N ILE A 620 -14.59 -11.08 -17.50
CA ILE A 620 -14.09 -9.89 -18.21
C ILE A 620 -14.84 -9.71 -19.53
N TYR A 621 -14.91 -10.77 -20.32
CA TYR A 621 -15.52 -10.73 -21.63
C TYR A 621 -17.06 -10.62 -21.54
N GLU A 622 -17.74 -11.37 -20.68
CA GLU A 622 -19.18 -11.24 -20.46
C GLU A 622 -19.56 -9.82 -20.05
N TRP A 623 -18.80 -9.20 -19.14
CA TRP A 623 -19.00 -7.82 -18.72
C TRP A 623 -18.90 -6.83 -19.89
N TYR A 624 -17.89 -6.97 -20.75
CA TYR A 624 -17.77 -6.13 -21.95
C TYR A 624 -18.91 -6.37 -22.96
N GLY A 625 -19.42 -7.60 -23.05
CA GLY A 625 -20.58 -7.93 -23.89
C GLY A 625 -21.90 -7.35 -23.36
N GLU A 626 -22.06 -7.27 -22.04
CA GLU A 626 -23.27 -6.74 -21.40
C GLU A 626 -23.31 -5.21 -21.36
N TYR A 627 -22.16 -4.55 -21.16
CA TYR A 627 -22.05 -3.11 -20.86
C TYR A 627 -21.28 -2.28 -21.90
N GLY A 628 -20.67 -2.90 -22.91
CA GLY A 628 -20.00 -2.16 -23.99
C GLY A 628 -21.01 -1.53 -24.93
N GLU A 629 -21.07 -0.19 -25.00
CA GLU A 629 -21.95 0.54 -25.93
C GLU A 629 -21.65 0.30 -27.42
N ASN A 630 -20.54 -0.39 -27.73
CA ASN A 630 -20.12 -0.75 -29.09
C ASN A 630 -19.67 -2.21 -29.17
N VAL A 631 -20.57 -3.16 -28.87
CA VAL A 631 -20.36 -4.56 -29.28
C VAL A 631 -20.53 -4.64 -30.81
N ASN A 632 -19.44 -4.38 -31.54
CA ASN A 632 -19.34 -4.54 -32.98
C ASN A 632 -18.80 -5.94 -33.33
N GLU A 633 -18.80 -6.30 -34.62
CA GLU A 633 -18.26 -7.58 -35.09
C GLU A 633 -16.81 -7.82 -34.65
N ALA A 634 -16.01 -6.75 -34.50
CA ALA A 634 -14.63 -6.85 -34.01
C ALA A 634 -14.55 -7.34 -32.56
N TRP A 635 -15.51 -6.98 -31.71
CA TRP A 635 -15.57 -7.51 -30.34
C TRP A 635 -15.86 -9.01 -30.32
N LEU A 636 -16.81 -9.48 -31.14
CA LEU A 636 -17.15 -10.90 -31.23
C LEU A 636 -15.98 -11.71 -31.80
N GLU A 637 -15.29 -11.19 -32.82
CA GLU A 637 -14.10 -11.80 -33.40
C GLU A 637 -12.99 -11.95 -32.35
N VAL A 638 -12.77 -10.93 -31.53
CA VAL A 638 -11.79 -10.96 -30.45
C VAL A 638 -12.19 -11.93 -29.33
N TRP A 639 -13.46 -11.94 -28.92
CA TRP A 639 -13.99 -12.89 -27.95
C TRP A 639 -13.78 -14.34 -28.41
N LEU A 640 -14.07 -14.62 -29.67
CA LEU A 640 -13.84 -15.92 -30.29
C LEU A 640 -12.36 -16.29 -30.31
N LYS A 641 -11.48 -15.36 -30.73
CA LYS A 641 -10.03 -15.58 -30.75
C LYS A 641 -9.47 -15.86 -29.36
N VAL A 642 -9.95 -15.16 -28.33
CA VAL A 642 -9.48 -15.39 -26.95
C VAL A 642 -9.98 -16.70 -26.40
N ASN A 643 -11.25 -17.07 -26.63
CA ASN A 643 -11.74 -18.38 -26.23
C ASN A 643 -11.02 -19.52 -26.95
N GLU A 644 -10.78 -19.39 -28.25
CA GLU A 644 -9.99 -20.35 -29.02
C GLU A 644 -8.57 -20.47 -28.44
N ALA A 645 -7.94 -19.34 -28.11
CA ALA A 645 -6.61 -19.31 -27.55
C ALA A 645 -6.56 -19.94 -26.13
N LEU A 646 -7.54 -19.67 -25.27
CA LEU A 646 -7.67 -20.30 -23.95
C LEU A 646 -7.89 -21.81 -24.06
N ASP A 647 -8.74 -22.23 -24.98
CA ASP A 647 -9.01 -23.63 -25.28
C ASP A 647 -7.74 -24.38 -25.72
N LEU A 648 -6.95 -23.74 -26.59
CA LEU A 648 -5.64 -24.23 -27.04
C LEU A 648 -4.62 -24.29 -25.88
N LEU A 649 -4.66 -23.31 -24.96
CA LEU A 649 -3.75 -23.27 -23.81
C LEU A 649 -4.07 -24.39 -22.80
N PHE A 650 -5.34 -24.65 -22.54
CA PHE A 650 -5.77 -25.53 -21.45
C PHE A 650 -6.26 -26.91 -21.90
N ASP A 651 -6.15 -27.24 -23.18
CA ASP A 651 -6.45 -28.56 -23.75
C ASP A 651 -7.90 -29.02 -23.46
N LYS A 652 -8.81 -28.08 -23.16
CA LYS A 652 -10.19 -28.34 -22.75
C LYS A 652 -11.13 -28.67 -23.91
N SER A 653 -10.71 -28.41 -25.16
CA SER A 653 -11.51 -28.67 -26.35
C SER A 653 -10.73 -29.30 -27.53
N CYS A 654 -9.50 -29.75 -27.32
CA CYS A 654 -8.70 -30.37 -28.39
C CYS A 654 -9.26 -31.72 -28.90
N GLU A 655 -10.22 -32.35 -28.21
CA GLU A 655 -10.97 -33.48 -28.79
C GLU A 655 -11.92 -33.08 -29.92
N ASN A 656 -12.28 -31.80 -30.04
CA ASN A 656 -13.29 -31.30 -30.99
C ASN A 656 -12.72 -30.41 -32.10
N LEU A 657 -11.42 -30.17 -32.15
CA LEU A 657 -10.74 -29.40 -33.20
C LEU A 657 -10.08 -30.35 -34.20
N LYS A 658 -10.61 -30.41 -35.43
CA LYS A 658 -9.96 -31.10 -36.54
C LYS A 658 -9.50 -30.10 -37.59
N ARG A 659 -8.26 -30.26 -38.03
CA ARG A 659 -7.72 -29.57 -39.21
C ARG A 659 -8.29 -30.25 -40.45
N VAL A 660 -9.11 -29.53 -41.22
CA VAL A 660 -9.58 -29.98 -42.53
C VAL A 660 -9.11 -28.93 -43.53
N ASP A 661 -8.32 -29.35 -44.50
CA ASP A 661 -7.79 -28.51 -45.60
C ASP A 661 -7.08 -27.22 -45.17
N GLY A 662 -6.27 -27.32 -44.10
CA GLY A 662 -5.43 -26.20 -43.64
C GLY A 662 -6.18 -25.11 -42.86
N GLN A 663 -7.51 -25.22 -42.70
CA GLN A 663 -8.31 -24.39 -41.81
C GLN A 663 -8.73 -25.17 -40.55
N LEU A 664 -8.78 -24.47 -39.41
CA LEU A 664 -9.28 -25.02 -38.15
C LEU A 664 -10.81 -25.06 -38.21
N THR A 665 -11.39 -26.26 -38.09
CA THR A 665 -12.84 -26.45 -38.07
C THR A 665 -13.29 -27.12 -36.77
N PHE A 666 -14.31 -26.54 -36.14
CA PHE A 666 -14.91 -27.06 -34.92
C PHE A 666 -15.89 -28.21 -35.21
N THR A 667 -15.80 -29.27 -34.41
CA THR A 667 -16.90 -30.24 -34.28
C THR A 667 -17.83 -29.77 -33.15
N LYS A 668 -19.09 -29.49 -33.52
CA LYS A 668 -20.16 -28.86 -32.72
C LYS A 668 -20.11 -29.12 -31.19
N SER A 669 -19.62 -28.14 -30.42
CA SER A 669 -19.93 -28.05 -28.99
C SER A 669 -21.34 -27.48 -28.81
N LYS A 670 -22.31 -28.32 -28.42
CA LYS A 670 -23.70 -27.91 -28.14
C LYS A 670 -23.80 -26.79 -27.10
N LYS A 671 -22.86 -26.73 -26.14
CA LYS A 671 -22.81 -25.66 -25.11
C LYS A 671 -22.39 -24.32 -25.70
N MET A 672 -21.37 -24.31 -26.57
CA MET A 672 -20.90 -23.09 -27.24
C MET A 672 -21.94 -22.55 -28.20
N ILE A 673 -22.60 -23.42 -28.98
CA ILE A 673 -23.70 -23.04 -29.88
C ILE A 673 -24.90 -22.51 -29.08
N SER A 674 -25.21 -23.10 -27.93
CA SER A 674 -26.28 -22.60 -27.04
C SER A 674 -25.97 -21.22 -26.48
N ALA A 675 -24.73 -20.99 -26.01
CA ALA A 675 -24.28 -19.68 -25.52
C ALA A 675 -24.30 -18.62 -26.63
N LEU A 676 -23.70 -18.92 -27.79
CA LEU A 676 -23.72 -18.04 -28.97
C LEU A 676 -25.14 -17.76 -29.44
N SER A 677 -26.02 -18.77 -29.49
CA SER A 677 -27.42 -18.60 -29.86
C SER A 677 -28.17 -17.72 -28.87
N LYS A 678 -27.91 -17.85 -27.56
CA LYS A 678 -28.53 -17.01 -26.53
C LYS A 678 -28.05 -15.56 -26.64
N THR A 679 -26.75 -15.33 -26.84
CA THR A 679 -26.19 -13.99 -27.02
C THR A 679 -26.65 -13.34 -28.32
N LEU A 680 -26.67 -14.09 -29.43
CA LEU A 680 -27.24 -13.61 -30.70
C LEU A 680 -28.70 -13.24 -30.54
N LYS A 681 -29.49 -14.07 -29.83
CA LYS A 681 -30.91 -13.82 -29.59
C LYS A 681 -31.12 -12.52 -28.81
N ILE A 682 -30.41 -12.32 -27.70
CA ILE A 682 -30.43 -11.08 -26.90
C ILE A 682 -30.04 -9.87 -27.75
N TRP A 683 -29.00 -10.00 -28.58
CA TRP A 683 -28.56 -8.93 -29.48
C TRP A 683 -29.60 -8.59 -30.56
N THR A 684 -30.22 -9.60 -31.20
CA THR A 684 -31.30 -9.37 -32.15
C THR A 684 -32.56 -8.78 -31.51
N GLU A 685 -32.89 -9.15 -30.27
CA GLU A 685 -34.00 -8.58 -29.52
C GLU A 685 -33.73 -7.09 -29.19
N ARG A 686 -32.55 -6.75 -28.67
CA ARG A 686 -32.14 -5.36 -28.44
C ARG A 686 -32.10 -4.51 -29.71
N ARG A 687 -31.66 -5.07 -30.85
CA ARG A 687 -31.66 -4.36 -32.15
C ARG A 687 -33.09 -4.14 -32.67
N ARG A 688 -34.02 -5.06 -32.39
CA ARG A 688 -35.46 -4.90 -32.67
C ARG A 688 -36.10 -3.83 -31.81
N GLU A 689 -35.67 -3.71 -30.55
CA GLU A 689 -36.17 -2.71 -29.61
C GLU A 689 -35.61 -1.31 -29.92
N GLY A 690 -34.31 -1.18 -30.19
CA GLY A 690 -33.68 0.08 -30.59
C GLY A 690 -34.05 0.54 -32.02
N GLY A 691 -34.51 -0.36 -32.89
CA GLY A 691 -34.96 -0.04 -34.25
C GLY A 691 -36.33 0.63 -34.35
N LYS A 692 -37.02 0.88 -33.23
CA LYS A 692 -38.29 1.63 -33.21
C LYS A 692 -38.11 3.15 -33.14
N GLU A 693 -36.90 3.64 -32.83
CA GLU A 693 -36.60 5.07 -32.82
C GLU A 693 -35.42 5.38 -33.77
N GLY A 694 -35.71 5.94 -34.94
CA GLY A 694 -34.71 6.58 -35.80
C GLY A 694 -34.40 5.87 -37.11
N LYS A 695 -34.81 6.48 -38.23
CA LYS A 695 -34.45 6.10 -39.61
C LYS A 695 -32.96 6.43 -39.87
N GLY A 696 -32.06 5.50 -39.57
CA GLY A 696 -30.67 5.50 -40.06
C GLY A 696 -30.47 4.59 -41.28
N PRO A 697 -29.44 4.80 -42.12
CA PRO A 697 -29.29 4.15 -43.42
C PRO A 697 -29.07 2.64 -43.28
N LYS A 698 -29.84 1.85 -44.05
CA LYS A 698 -29.70 0.40 -44.16
C LYS A 698 -28.40 0.06 -44.90
N THR A 699 -27.34 -0.25 -44.17
CA THR A 699 -26.19 -0.98 -44.73
C THR A 699 -26.57 -2.44 -44.94
N LYS A 700 -26.52 -2.90 -46.20
CA LYS A 700 -26.61 -4.32 -46.56
C LYS A 700 -25.32 -5.02 -46.08
N ILE A 701 -25.44 -5.90 -45.10
CA ILE A 701 -24.41 -6.89 -44.79
C ILE A 701 -24.92 -8.23 -45.34
N THR A 702 -24.12 -8.86 -46.21
CA THR A 702 -24.35 -10.21 -46.77
C THR A 702 -23.32 -11.18 -46.13
N PRO A 703 -23.37 -12.49 -46.40
CA PRO A 703 -23.71 -13.56 -45.48
C PRO A 703 -22.46 -14.33 -45.00
N ALA A 704 -21.65 -13.76 -44.11
CA ALA A 704 -20.45 -14.46 -43.59
C ALA A 704 -20.72 -15.28 -42.30
N ILE A 705 -21.99 -15.41 -41.87
CA ILE A 705 -22.38 -15.98 -40.56
C ILE A 705 -23.21 -17.28 -40.68
N ASN A 706 -23.50 -17.75 -41.88
CA ASN A 706 -23.89 -19.17 -42.09
C ASN A 706 -22.66 -19.98 -42.44
#